data_AF-A0A838I528-F1
#
_entry.id   AF-A0A838I528-F1
#
_cell.length_a   1.000
_cell.length_b   1.000
_cell.length_c   1.000
_cell.angle_alpha   90.00
_cell.angle_beta   90.00
_cell.angle_gamma   90.00
#
_symmetry.space_group_name_H-M   'P 1'
#
loop_
_entity.id
_entity.type
_entity.pdbx_description
1 polymer ?
#
loop_
_entity_poly.entity_id
_entity_poly.type
_entity_poly.pdbx_seq_one_letter_code
_entity_poly.pdbx_strand_id
1 'polypeptide(L)'
;MKCHPDISERGFSVDWLVEEWTGPGVLPQIETSTITGFEDCVAADIVSLEPGLARIKLVVSDEAGTPVLKHQFLSIWMSLNTPAIDEVGQADPTGNTRLGDPPGDGIFDAGDLNGRIQVKVTGSFPHPLGPGGSFTLPTAWPDLAAALADDSDSNPDNNAARWDIHDDTTKVEGHPLGSACPTEKKSTTQDAVDNCTGGGDGGGFSRIFGDVVPFPVRGPFDPLQTSTLLADGRLNADDAPMPAARVDVSIAANKGGTDLGGVGSLEKADKTSVYSRNTLGTQLAHNYYAPFYATYIPATTRGPFTSGIDGPAQGNNFRGFLVNGLYDYWDIAEVLRTAVPVDTTCLRRKDETPQYRQTPDGWQSVVVYTDEHGEAQVEYNPGTGAYYNSLGIRNANGGCDLEDVDVLGTSDITATARYPYQPVSDTAKVSPSLIKTVKSLFTKYLVIYPKGPGDANSNARIVVAHAQDVDGSAFVNERVCFNVDSKADGVFGYSGQLTPTFSVNGTPAPPKGRNDVCQYTDSNGNAAVEVLNSDPEKINVIADFDPEGLLRSIDVDFGVAAPVPPTPPLPGKSPTPTDASTEAPPVQAAGDSKKKTIKVKASIRTAKLVKRGGKVYLVVRVNWKGHRYATLRAKLLGSRGRKLSTLTKKVRTNRTVKLRVSKKVKQARISLVR
;
A
#
# COMPACT_ATOMS: atom_id res chain seq x y z
N MET A 1 -4.38 16.25 -36.07
CA MET A 1 -3.63 17.28 -36.83
C MET A 1 -2.77 16.63 -37.90
N LYS A 2 -2.51 17.31 -39.01
CA LYS A 2 -1.53 16.92 -40.03
C LYS A 2 -0.81 18.14 -40.58
N CYS A 3 0.50 18.01 -40.81
CA CYS A 3 1.32 19.01 -41.46
C CYS A 3 1.84 18.51 -42.82
N HIS A 4 1.93 19.41 -43.79
CA HIS A 4 2.43 19.14 -45.13
C HIS A 4 2.87 20.46 -45.80
N PRO A 5 4.08 20.55 -46.39
CA PRO A 5 4.60 21.77 -46.99
C PRO A 5 3.63 22.50 -47.94
N ASP A 6 2.92 21.73 -48.77
CA ASP A 6 1.94 22.23 -49.75
C ASP A 6 0.73 22.98 -49.13
N ILE A 7 0.52 22.90 -47.81
CA ILE A 7 -0.52 23.66 -47.09
C ILE A 7 -0.14 25.14 -46.97
N SER A 8 1.15 25.47 -46.89
CA SER A 8 1.64 26.82 -46.57
C SER A 8 1.64 27.83 -47.73
N GLU A 9 1.43 27.37 -48.97
CA GLU A 9 1.70 28.19 -50.17
C GLU A 9 0.47 28.91 -50.74
N ARG A 10 -0.77 28.64 -50.29
CA ARG A 10 -2.03 29.12 -50.94
C ARG A 10 -3.20 29.27 -49.97
N GLY A 11 -4.27 29.97 -50.38
CA GLY A 11 -5.58 29.77 -49.75
C GLY A 11 -6.02 28.31 -49.90
N PHE A 12 -6.43 27.66 -48.81
CA PHE A 12 -6.84 26.26 -48.83
C PHE A 12 -8.19 26.05 -48.17
N SER A 13 -8.92 25.03 -48.61
CA SER A 13 -10.10 24.51 -47.92
C SER A 13 -9.75 23.20 -47.24
N VAL A 14 -10.26 23.00 -46.02
CA VAL A 14 -10.03 21.80 -45.22
C VAL A 14 -11.35 21.10 -44.96
N ASP A 15 -11.43 19.84 -45.37
CA ASP A 15 -12.56 18.97 -45.10
C ASP A 15 -12.12 17.82 -44.20
N TRP A 16 -12.87 17.61 -43.12
CA TRP A 16 -12.76 16.45 -42.24
C TRP A 16 -14.01 15.59 -42.40
N LEU A 17 -13.83 14.28 -42.59
CA LEU A 17 -14.91 13.35 -42.88
C LEU A 17 -14.75 12.10 -42.03
N VAL A 18 -15.82 11.65 -41.38
CA VAL A 18 -15.87 10.31 -40.77
C VAL A 18 -16.33 9.33 -41.86
N GLU A 19 -15.43 8.46 -42.30
CA GLU A 19 -15.70 7.49 -43.39
C GLU A 19 -16.35 6.21 -42.87
N GLU A 20 -15.85 5.75 -41.72
CA GLU A 20 -16.27 4.51 -41.10
C GLU A 20 -16.39 4.75 -39.59
N TRP A 21 -17.39 4.12 -38.97
CA TRP A 21 -17.64 4.17 -37.54
C TRP A 21 -18.13 2.82 -37.04
N THR A 22 -17.50 2.30 -35.99
CA THR A 22 -17.88 1.03 -35.38
C THR A 22 -18.69 1.16 -34.10
N GLY A 23 -18.80 2.38 -33.57
CA GLY A 23 -19.61 2.64 -32.39
C GLY A 23 -21.11 2.57 -32.68
N PRO A 24 -21.92 2.54 -31.62
CA PRO A 24 -23.35 2.66 -31.77
C PRO A 24 -23.71 4.10 -32.21
N GLY A 25 -24.99 4.29 -32.55
CA GLY A 25 -25.63 5.60 -32.54
C GLY A 25 -25.00 6.66 -33.44
N VAL A 26 -24.62 7.77 -32.82
CA VAL A 26 -24.24 9.02 -33.50
C VAL A 26 -22.77 8.98 -33.90
N LEU A 27 -22.49 9.36 -35.16
CA LEU A 27 -21.12 9.50 -35.65
C LEU A 27 -20.34 10.54 -34.83
N PRO A 28 -19.02 10.35 -34.62
CA PRO A 28 -18.15 11.38 -34.07
C PRO A 28 -18.34 12.71 -34.78
N GLN A 29 -18.36 13.80 -34.02
CA GLN A 29 -18.59 15.15 -34.49
C GLN A 29 -17.27 15.90 -34.57
N ILE A 30 -17.06 16.60 -35.68
CA ILE A 30 -15.96 17.56 -35.79
C ILE A 30 -16.43 18.86 -35.15
N GLU A 31 -15.67 19.37 -34.19
CA GLU A 31 -15.94 20.67 -33.62
C GLU A 31 -15.47 21.74 -34.60
N THR A 32 -16.35 22.16 -35.52
CA THR A 32 -15.96 23.05 -36.64
C THR A 32 -15.26 24.34 -36.21
N SER A 33 -15.51 24.85 -35.00
CA SER A 33 -14.83 26.02 -34.44
C SER A 33 -13.37 25.79 -34.01
N THR A 34 -12.94 24.53 -33.90
CA THR A 34 -11.56 24.14 -33.56
C THR A 34 -10.74 23.80 -34.79
N ILE A 35 -11.33 23.89 -36.00
CA ILE A 35 -10.58 23.74 -37.24
C ILE A 35 -9.64 24.95 -37.36
N THR A 36 -8.35 24.69 -37.23
CA THR A 36 -7.31 25.71 -37.35
C THR A 36 -6.31 25.31 -38.42
N GLY A 37 -5.97 26.26 -39.29
CA GLY A 37 -4.79 26.20 -40.14
C GLY A 37 -3.73 27.16 -39.62
N PHE A 38 -2.51 26.68 -39.40
CA PHE A 38 -1.37 27.51 -39.04
C PHE A 38 -0.14 26.98 -39.77
N GLU A 39 0.64 27.88 -40.36
CA GLU A 39 1.82 27.53 -41.16
C GLU A 39 1.48 26.49 -42.25
N ASP A 40 2.06 25.30 -42.16
CA ASP A 40 1.89 24.16 -43.05
C ASP A 40 1.03 23.05 -42.42
N CYS A 41 0.23 23.35 -41.39
CA CYS A 41 -0.55 22.38 -40.62
C CYS A 41 -2.04 22.70 -40.57
N VAL A 42 -2.82 21.62 -40.45
CA VAL A 42 -4.26 21.66 -40.17
C VAL A 42 -4.60 20.78 -38.97
N ALA A 43 -5.40 21.31 -38.05
CA ALA A 43 -5.87 20.63 -36.86
C ALA A 43 -7.39 20.79 -36.71
N ALA A 44 -8.01 19.86 -35.99
CA ALA A 44 -9.41 19.89 -35.60
C ALA A 44 -9.59 18.96 -34.40
N ASP A 45 -10.51 19.33 -33.51
CA ASP A 45 -10.99 18.46 -32.44
C ASP A 45 -12.18 17.63 -32.94
N ILE A 46 -12.14 16.35 -32.61
CA ILE A 46 -13.17 15.39 -32.97
C ILE A 46 -13.62 14.71 -31.69
N VAL A 47 -14.92 14.77 -31.43
CA VAL A 47 -15.53 14.28 -30.20
C VAL A 47 -16.52 13.17 -30.49
N SER A 48 -16.57 12.19 -29.60
CA SER A 48 -17.61 11.16 -29.61
C SER A 48 -18.23 11.05 -28.22
N LEU A 49 -19.55 10.88 -28.18
CA LEU A 49 -20.30 10.56 -26.96
C LEU A 49 -20.42 9.06 -26.72
N GLU A 50 -20.02 8.24 -27.69
CA GLU A 50 -20.13 6.80 -27.66
C GLU A 50 -18.77 6.13 -27.98
N PRO A 51 -18.46 4.97 -27.38
CA PRO A 51 -17.24 4.26 -27.67
C PRO A 51 -17.28 3.66 -29.08
N GLY A 52 -16.14 3.61 -29.74
CA GLY A 52 -15.98 3.04 -31.07
C GLY A 52 -14.68 3.47 -31.73
N LEU A 53 -14.45 2.92 -32.91
CA LEU A 53 -13.32 3.27 -33.77
C LEU A 53 -13.85 4.00 -35.01
N ALA A 54 -13.21 5.11 -35.36
CA ALA A 54 -13.49 5.86 -36.57
C ALA A 54 -12.28 5.87 -37.51
N ARG A 55 -12.56 5.72 -38.81
CA ARG A 55 -11.63 6.12 -39.88
C ARG A 55 -11.99 7.55 -40.28
N ILE A 56 -11.10 8.48 -39.98
CA ILE A 56 -11.30 9.90 -40.27
C ILE A 56 -10.43 10.29 -41.45
N LYS A 57 -11.03 10.85 -42.50
CA LYS A 57 -10.34 11.39 -43.66
C LYS A 57 -10.20 12.90 -43.55
N LEU A 58 -8.99 13.37 -43.73
CA LEU A 58 -8.65 14.75 -44.00
C LEU A 58 -8.44 14.94 -45.50
N VAL A 59 -9.05 15.98 -46.06
CA VAL A 59 -8.80 16.46 -47.42
C VAL A 59 -8.44 17.94 -47.33
N VAL A 60 -7.27 18.31 -47.85
CA VAL A 60 -6.91 19.71 -48.06
C VAL A 60 -6.91 19.96 -49.56
N SER A 61 -7.61 21.01 -49.99
CA SER A 61 -7.69 21.41 -51.39
C SER A 61 -7.18 22.83 -51.57
N ASP A 62 -6.58 23.11 -52.73
CA ASP A 62 -6.18 24.46 -53.11
C ASP A 62 -7.39 25.35 -53.46
N GLU A 63 -7.15 26.63 -53.78
CA GLU A 63 -8.19 27.59 -54.17
C GLU A 63 -9.03 27.15 -55.38
N ALA A 64 -8.50 26.28 -56.23
CA ALA A 64 -9.22 25.72 -57.38
C ALA A 64 -10.09 24.51 -56.99
N GLY A 65 -10.08 24.10 -55.72
CA GLY A 65 -10.78 22.93 -55.21
C GLY A 65 -10.08 21.61 -55.54
N THR A 66 -8.80 21.65 -55.96
CA THR A 66 -8.02 20.45 -56.27
C THR A 66 -7.42 19.88 -54.98
N PRO A 67 -7.67 18.61 -54.63
CA PRO A 67 -7.06 18.01 -53.44
C PRO A 67 -5.53 17.99 -53.56
N VAL A 68 -4.84 18.66 -52.64
CA VAL A 68 -3.38 18.69 -52.53
C VAL A 68 -2.87 17.73 -51.44
N LEU A 69 -3.71 17.41 -50.44
CA LEU A 69 -3.40 16.42 -49.41
C LEU A 69 -4.63 15.57 -49.10
N LYS A 70 -4.42 14.26 -48.94
CA LYS A 70 -5.37 13.36 -48.31
C LYS A 70 -4.67 12.54 -47.23
N HIS A 71 -5.31 12.41 -46.08
CA HIS A 71 -4.78 11.60 -44.99
C HIS A 71 -5.92 10.86 -44.29
N GLN A 72 -5.66 9.65 -43.82
CA GLN A 72 -6.60 8.86 -43.02
C GLN A 72 -6.02 8.65 -41.62
N PHE A 73 -6.83 8.95 -40.60
CA PHE A 73 -6.54 8.69 -39.21
C PHE A 73 -7.40 7.52 -38.73
N LEU A 74 -6.85 6.73 -37.81
CA LEU A 74 -7.64 5.86 -36.94
C LEU A 74 -7.74 6.53 -35.58
N SER A 75 -8.96 6.69 -35.08
CA SER A 75 -9.21 7.26 -33.75
C SER A 75 -10.16 6.35 -32.98
N ILE A 76 -9.85 6.14 -31.70
CA ILE A 76 -10.58 5.25 -30.81
C ILE A 76 -11.11 6.06 -29.63
N TRP A 77 -12.41 5.94 -29.37
CA TRP A 77 -13.03 6.36 -28.13
C TRP A 77 -13.42 5.11 -27.35
N MET A 78 -13.06 5.04 -26.08
CA MET A 78 -13.22 3.84 -25.27
C MET A 78 -14.05 4.14 -24.04
N SER A 79 -15.02 3.28 -23.73
CA SER A 79 -15.62 3.30 -22.39
C SER A 79 -14.61 2.80 -21.38
N LEU A 80 -14.49 3.50 -20.25
CA LEU A 80 -13.60 3.06 -19.19
C LEU A 80 -14.18 1.80 -18.53
N ASN A 81 -13.34 0.83 -18.26
CA ASN A 81 -13.69 -0.33 -17.46
C ASN A 81 -13.49 -0.04 -15.97
N THR A 82 -14.01 -0.95 -15.13
CA THR A 82 -13.74 -0.91 -13.70
C THR A 82 -12.23 -1.00 -13.46
N PRO A 83 -11.62 0.00 -12.79
CA PRO A 83 -10.20 -0.03 -12.51
C PRO A 83 -9.86 -1.19 -11.57
N ALA A 84 -8.75 -1.87 -11.86
CA ALA A 84 -8.12 -2.78 -10.91
C ALA A 84 -7.29 -1.95 -9.92
N ILE A 85 -7.26 -2.37 -8.66
CA ILE A 85 -6.47 -1.74 -7.61
C ILE A 85 -5.81 -2.84 -6.78
N ASP A 86 -4.50 -2.74 -6.61
CA ASP A 86 -3.70 -3.75 -5.93
C ASP A 86 -2.61 -3.09 -5.08
N GLU A 87 -2.16 -3.79 -4.04
CA GLU A 87 -0.92 -3.43 -3.34
C GLU A 87 0.26 -4.08 -4.03
N VAL A 88 1.27 -3.28 -4.29
CA VAL A 88 2.47 -3.78 -4.94
C VAL A 88 3.40 -4.40 -3.91
N GLY A 89 3.63 -5.70 -4.03
CA GLY A 89 4.61 -6.44 -3.24
C GLY A 89 5.97 -6.56 -3.93
N GLN A 90 6.96 -7.14 -3.25
CA GLN A 90 8.33 -7.34 -3.74
C GLN A 90 8.42 -8.27 -4.96
N ALA A 91 7.41 -9.12 -5.17
CA ALA A 91 7.32 -9.98 -6.35
C ALA A 91 7.00 -9.22 -7.65
N ASP A 92 6.63 -7.94 -7.52
CA ASP A 92 6.36 -7.09 -8.67
C ASP A 92 7.63 -6.80 -9.48
N PRO A 93 7.56 -6.86 -10.82
CA PRO A 93 8.72 -6.70 -11.70
C PRO A 93 9.42 -5.33 -11.57
N THR A 94 8.71 -4.29 -11.12
CA THR A 94 9.32 -2.97 -10.86
C THR A 94 10.29 -3.01 -9.67
N GLY A 95 10.24 -4.06 -8.83
CA GLY A 95 11.32 -4.51 -7.94
C GLY A 95 11.85 -3.47 -6.94
N ASN A 96 11.00 -2.55 -6.47
CA ASN A 96 11.38 -1.68 -5.35
C ASN A 96 11.59 -2.52 -4.09
N THR A 97 12.80 -2.49 -3.53
CA THR A 97 13.14 -3.22 -2.29
C THR A 97 12.78 -2.46 -1.02
N ARG A 98 12.41 -1.18 -1.14
CA ARG A 98 12.02 -0.30 -0.04
C ARG A 98 10.50 -0.12 0.04
N LEU A 99 9.78 -1.22 -0.06
CA LEU A 99 8.34 -1.25 0.15
C LEU A 99 8.03 -1.43 1.64
N GLY A 100 7.05 -0.68 2.15
CA GLY A 100 6.48 -0.89 3.48
C GLY A 100 5.73 -2.21 3.64
N ASP A 101 5.34 -2.83 2.54
CA ASP A 101 4.69 -4.14 2.52
C ASP A 101 5.31 -5.05 1.44
N PRO A 102 6.49 -5.64 1.71
CA PRO A 102 7.12 -6.57 0.77
C PRO A 102 6.24 -7.77 0.38
N PRO A 103 5.39 -8.34 1.27
CA PRO A 103 4.43 -9.37 0.88
C PRO A 103 3.33 -8.90 -0.08
N GLY A 104 2.97 -7.62 -0.08
CA GLY A 104 1.84 -7.07 -0.82
C GLY A 104 0.48 -7.51 -0.26
N ASP A 105 0.38 -7.78 1.04
CA ASP A 105 -0.83 -8.31 1.67
C ASP A 105 -1.71 -7.25 2.35
N GLY A 106 -1.30 -5.98 2.28
CA GLY A 106 -1.95 -4.81 2.86
C GLY A 106 -1.72 -4.66 4.36
N ILE A 107 -0.76 -5.35 4.98
CA ILE A 107 -0.50 -5.31 6.42
C ILE A 107 0.78 -4.55 6.70
N PHE A 108 0.67 -3.49 7.51
CA PHE A 108 1.76 -2.60 7.89
C PHE A 108 1.87 -2.55 9.41
N ASP A 109 3.06 -2.37 9.94
CA ASP A 109 3.23 -1.85 11.30
C ASP A 109 3.13 -0.30 11.26
N ALA A 110 2.72 0.32 12.37
CA ALA A 110 2.66 1.77 12.45
C ALA A 110 4.07 2.37 12.21
N GLY A 111 4.14 3.47 11.47
CA GLY A 111 5.41 4.15 11.16
C GLY A 111 6.36 3.37 10.22
N ASP A 112 5.91 2.25 9.63
CA ASP A 112 6.65 1.58 8.56
C ASP A 112 6.85 2.49 7.34
N LEU A 113 7.72 2.04 6.43
CA LEU A 113 7.86 2.65 5.11
C LEU A 113 6.52 2.67 4.36
N ASN A 114 6.44 3.50 3.33
CA ASN A 114 5.25 3.60 2.52
C ASN A 114 4.98 2.30 1.74
N GLY A 115 3.73 1.86 1.73
CA GLY A 115 3.20 0.93 0.75
C GLY A 115 2.99 1.60 -0.59
N ARG A 116 2.69 0.81 -1.63
CA ARG A 116 2.48 1.33 -2.97
C ARG A 116 1.25 0.74 -3.62
N ILE A 117 0.31 1.61 -3.95
CA ILE A 117 -0.98 1.27 -4.54
C ILE A 117 -0.87 1.45 -6.05
N GLN A 118 -1.09 0.38 -6.79
CA GLN A 118 -1.17 0.41 -8.25
C GLN A 118 -2.63 0.38 -8.68
N VAL A 119 -2.97 1.24 -9.63
CA VAL A 119 -4.28 1.29 -10.29
C VAL A 119 -4.09 1.06 -11.78
N LYS A 120 -4.79 0.06 -12.33
CA LYS A 120 -4.81 -0.19 -13.78
C LYS A 120 -6.18 0.12 -14.36
N VAL A 121 -6.20 1.00 -15.35
CA VAL A 121 -7.40 1.44 -16.07
C VAL A 121 -7.34 0.88 -17.49
N THR A 122 -8.36 0.11 -17.87
CA THR A 122 -8.52 -0.39 -19.24
C THR A 122 -9.71 0.26 -19.91
N GLY A 123 -9.74 0.23 -21.24
CA GLY A 123 -10.82 0.77 -22.04
C GLY A 123 -11.33 -0.26 -23.04
N SER A 124 -12.64 -0.25 -23.31
CA SER A 124 -13.25 -1.12 -24.32
C SER A 124 -14.03 -0.32 -25.36
N PHE A 125 -14.01 -0.82 -26.59
CA PHE A 125 -14.78 -0.24 -27.69
C PHE A 125 -15.32 -1.32 -28.63
N PRO A 126 -16.52 -1.14 -29.22
CA PRO A 126 -17.11 -2.08 -30.15
C PRO A 126 -16.37 -2.11 -31.49
N HIS A 127 -16.16 -3.30 -32.03
CA HIS A 127 -15.61 -3.51 -33.37
C HIS A 127 -15.99 -4.92 -33.90
N PRO A 128 -16.46 -5.07 -35.15
CA PRO A 128 -16.89 -6.37 -35.69
C PRO A 128 -15.81 -7.46 -35.70
N LEU A 129 -14.54 -7.06 -35.83
CA LEU A 129 -13.39 -7.98 -35.80
C LEU A 129 -12.90 -8.32 -34.38
N GLY A 130 -13.42 -7.63 -33.36
CA GLY A 130 -13.02 -7.87 -31.98
C GLY A 130 -13.62 -9.16 -31.40
N PRO A 131 -12.94 -9.83 -30.47
CA PRO A 131 -13.52 -10.97 -29.74
C PRO A 131 -14.84 -10.58 -29.06
N GLY A 132 -15.92 -11.28 -29.42
CA GLY A 132 -17.26 -10.95 -28.91
C GLY A 132 -17.81 -9.59 -29.41
N GLY A 133 -17.25 -9.05 -30.50
CA GLY A 133 -17.65 -7.78 -31.09
C GLY A 133 -17.05 -6.54 -30.43
N SER A 134 -15.99 -6.70 -29.63
CA SER A 134 -15.33 -5.60 -28.91
C SER A 134 -13.83 -5.87 -28.76
N PHE A 135 -13.03 -4.81 -28.72
CA PHE A 135 -11.65 -4.85 -28.23
C PHE A 135 -11.55 -4.25 -26.83
N THR A 136 -10.54 -4.66 -26.07
CA THR A 136 -10.20 -4.09 -24.75
C THR A 136 -8.71 -3.79 -24.72
N LEU A 137 -8.35 -2.53 -24.56
CA LEU A 137 -6.97 -2.06 -24.50
C LEU A 137 -6.51 -1.90 -23.05
N PRO A 138 -5.23 -2.17 -22.74
CA PRO A 138 -4.13 -2.41 -23.70
C PRO A 138 -4.06 -3.84 -24.29
N THR A 139 -4.62 -4.85 -23.59
CA THR A 139 -4.37 -6.27 -23.88
C THR A 139 -4.64 -6.72 -25.32
N ALA A 140 -5.66 -6.15 -25.98
CA ALA A 140 -6.04 -6.55 -27.33
C ALA A 140 -5.33 -5.77 -28.45
N TRP A 141 -4.31 -4.97 -28.12
CA TRP A 141 -3.57 -4.17 -29.10
C TRP A 141 -2.94 -5.00 -30.23
N PRO A 142 -2.27 -6.15 -29.98
CA PRO A 142 -1.71 -6.96 -31.06
C PRO A 142 -2.78 -7.52 -32.01
N ASP A 143 -3.94 -7.92 -31.47
CA ASP A 143 -5.06 -8.43 -32.27
C ASP A 143 -5.68 -7.31 -33.12
N LEU A 144 -5.77 -6.10 -32.57
CA LEU A 144 -6.25 -4.92 -33.27
C LEU A 144 -5.30 -4.55 -34.43
N ALA A 145 -4.00 -4.51 -34.16
CA ALA A 145 -2.98 -4.24 -35.18
C ALA A 145 -3.01 -5.31 -36.29
N ALA A 146 -3.10 -6.59 -35.93
CA ALA A 146 -3.22 -7.68 -36.92
C ALA A 146 -4.49 -7.55 -37.78
N ALA A 147 -5.57 -6.99 -37.24
CA ALA A 147 -6.83 -6.82 -37.94
C ALA A 147 -6.88 -5.57 -38.85
N LEU A 148 -6.18 -4.49 -38.47
CA LEU A 148 -6.36 -3.17 -39.10
C LEU A 148 -5.09 -2.58 -39.73
N ALA A 149 -3.91 -3.11 -39.45
CA ALA A 149 -2.67 -2.61 -40.05
C ALA A 149 -2.64 -2.92 -41.55
N ASP A 150 -2.82 -1.89 -42.34
CA ASP A 150 -2.81 -1.95 -43.81
C ASP A 150 -1.80 -0.93 -44.35
N ASP A 151 -1.11 -1.29 -45.42
CA ASP A 151 -0.14 -0.44 -46.11
C ASP A 151 -0.31 -0.66 -47.63
N SER A 152 -0.41 0.44 -48.37
CA SER A 152 -0.50 0.42 -49.83
C SER A 152 0.84 0.13 -50.51
N ASP A 153 1.96 0.27 -49.79
CA ASP A 153 3.28 -0.03 -50.31
C ASP A 153 3.56 -1.54 -50.32
N SER A 154 4.22 -2.04 -51.36
CA SER A 154 4.64 -3.44 -51.47
C SER A 154 5.76 -3.72 -50.46
N ASN A 155 5.39 -3.93 -49.20
CA ASN A 155 6.34 -4.23 -48.15
C ASN A 155 6.40 -5.76 -47.91
N PRO A 156 7.58 -6.40 -47.94
CA PRO A 156 7.72 -7.81 -47.58
C PRO A 156 7.49 -8.12 -46.08
N ASP A 157 7.39 -7.11 -45.21
CA ASP A 157 7.29 -7.27 -43.76
C ASP A 157 5.86 -7.26 -43.21
N ASN A 158 5.68 -7.73 -41.96
CA ASN A 158 4.40 -7.76 -41.25
C ASN A 158 3.93 -6.33 -40.89
N ASN A 159 2.89 -5.83 -41.57
CA ASN A 159 2.32 -4.49 -41.32
C ASN A 159 1.92 -4.26 -39.85
N ALA A 160 1.45 -5.29 -39.14
CA ALA A 160 1.08 -5.16 -37.73
C ALA A 160 2.29 -4.81 -36.85
N ALA A 161 3.49 -5.27 -37.19
CA ALA A 161 4.71 -4.95 -36.44
C ALA A 161 5.09 -3.46 -36.50
N ARG A 162 4.45 -2.65 -37.34
CA ARG A 162 4.62 -1.18 -37.32
C ARG A 162 3.81 -0.48 -36.23
N TRP A 163 2.97 -1.23 -35.51
CA TRP A 163 2.22 -0.75 -34.34
C TRP A 163 2.93 -1.06 -33.03
N ASP A 164 4.15 -1.62 -33.11
CA ASP A 164 5.15 -1.59 -32.05
C ASP A 164 5.67 -0.14 -31.94
N ILE A 165 5.21 0.56 -30.92
CA ILE A 165 5.43 2.01 -30.77
C ILE A 165 5.99 2.39 -29.41
N HIS A 166 5.91 1.50 -28.41
CA HIS A 166 6.39 1.70 -27.06
C HIS A 166 7.27 0.53 -26.63
N ASP A 167 7.86 0.73 -25.46
CA ASP A 167 8.57 -0.32 -24.76
C ASP A 167 7.67 -0.92 -23.67
N ASP A 168 8.03 -2.13 -23.25
CA ASP A 168 7.35 -2.82 -22.19
C ASP A 168 7.80 -2.33 -20.79
N THR A 169 7.35 -3.04 -19.75
CA THR A 169 7.69 -2.70 -18.36
C THR A 169 8.81 -3.56 -17.78
N THR A 170 9.44 -4.38 -18.61
CA THR A 170 10.47 -5.32 -18.18
C THR A 170 11.81 -4.61 -18.03
N LYS A 171 12.65 -5.14 -17.13
CA LYS A 171 13.95 -4.51 -16.86
C LYS A 171 15.00 -4.89 -17.90
N VAL A 172 14.84 -6.00 -18.60
CA VAL A 172 15.89 -6.58 -19.42
C VAL A 172 15.27 -7.35 -20.58
N GLU A 173 15.20 -6.66 -21.70
CA GLU A 173 14.83 -7.19 -23.01
C GLU A 173 16.04 -7.68 -23.83
N GLY A 174 17.21 -7.09 -23.58
CA GLY A 174 18.45 -7.29 -24.32
C GLY A 174 18.62 -6.30 -25.47
N HIS A 175 19.52 -5.33 -25.29
CA HIS A 175 20.01 -4.41 -26.31
C HIS A 175 20.46 -5.13 -27.61
N PRO A 176 19.74 -4.98 -28.74
CA PRO A 176 20.11 -5.62 -30.00
C PRO A 176 21.33 -4.94 -30.65
N LEU A 177 22.02 -5.66 -31.55
CA LEU A 177 23.03 -5.04 -32.42
C LEU A 177 22.34 -4.01 -33.33
N GLY A 178 22.72 -2.73 -33.21
CA GLY A 178 22.12 -1.65 -34.00
C GLY A 178 21.06 -0.83 -33.26
N SER A 179 20.80 -1.11 -31.97
CA SER A 179 20.09 -0.15 -31.11
C SER A 179 20.80 1.20 -31.16
N ALA A 180 20.05 2.29 -31.19
CA ALA A 180 20.60 3.61 -31.45
C ALA A 180 21.60 4.14 -30.39
N CYS A 181 21.86 3.43 -29.27
CA CYS A 181 22.84 3.87 -28.26
C CYS A 181 24.26 4.06 -28.83
N PRO A 182 24.87 5.25 -28.71
CA PRO A 182 26.18 5.56 -29.32
C PRO A 182 27.37 4.85 -28.67
N THR A 183 27.20 4.27 -27.48
CA THR A 183 28.29 3.66 -26.68
C THR A 183 28.22 2.14 -26.56
N GLU A 184 27.19 1.48 -27.11
CA GLU A 184 26.83 0.12 -26.73
C GLU A 184 27.17 -0.94 -27.79
N LYS A 185 27.69 -2.07 -27.33
CA LYS A 185 27.72 -3.35 -28.06
C LYS A 185 26.52 -4.17 -27.59
N LYS A 186 26.02 -5.11 -28.42
CA LYS A 186 24.95 -6.06 -28.06
C LYS A 186 25.05 -6.49 -26.59
N SER A 187 23.97 -6.29 -25.83
CA SER A 187 23.92 -6.60 -24.42
C SER A 187 22.66 -7.39 -24.10
N THR A 188 22.77 -8.36 -23.20
CA THR A 188 21.62 -9.15 -22.72
C THR A 188 21.20 -8.76 -21.32
N THR A 189 21.79 -7.69 -20.77
CA THR A 189 21.57 -7.21 -19.39
C THR A 189 20.99 -5.81 -19.33
N GLN A 190 20.81 -5.18 -20.49
CA GLN A 190 20.19 -3.87 -20.63
C GLN A 190 18.91 -4.00 -21.45
N ASP A 191 18.09 -2.98 -21.35
CA ASP A 191 16.79 -2.96 -22.01
C ASP A 191 16.92 -2.62 -23.50
N ALA A 192 15.92 -2.91 -24.32
CA ALA A 192 15.90 -2.47 -25.71
C ALA A 192 15.69 -0.94 -25.78
N VAL A 193 14.93 -0.38 -24.84
CA VAL A 193 14.60 1.04 -24.73
C VAL A 193 15.01 1.53 -23.33
N ASP A 194 16.19 2.12 -23.25
CA ASP A 194 16.65 2.75 -22.02
C ASP A 194 17.32 4.10 -22.30
N ASN A 195 17.65 4.84 -21.25
CA ASN A 195 18.25 6.16 -21.36
C ASN A 195 19.72 6.15 -21.82
N CYS A 196 20.27 5.07 -22.40
CA CYS A 196 21.61 4.92 -22.99
C CYS A 196 22.74 5.64 -22.23
N THR A 197 22.95 6.91 -22.54
CA THR A 197 24.02 7.78 -22.03
C THR A 197 23.73 8.37 -20.65
N GLY A 198 22.57 8.07 -20.07
CA GLY A 198 22.03 8.72 -18.89
C GLY A 198 21.27 9.99 -19.25
N GLY A 199 20.89 10.73 -18.22
CA GLY A 199 20.01 11.90 -18.34
C GLY A 199 18.73 11.73 -17.51
N GLY A 200 18.01 12.83 -17.34
CA GLY A 200 16.72 12.87 -16.64
C GLY A 200 15.56 12.35 -17.47
N ASP A 201 14.37 12.60 -16.96
CA ASP A 201 13.07 12.07 -17.40
C ASP A 201 12.67 12.45 -18.84
N GLY A 202 13.31 13.49 -19.38
CA GLY A 202 13.22 13.87 -20.80
C GLY A 202 14.43 13.42 -21.62
N GLY A 203 15.15 12.40 -21.16
CA GLY A 203 16.38 11.87 -21.74
C GLY A 203 16.20 11.36 -23.17
N GLY A 204 17.31 11.11 -23.87
CA GLY A 204 17.29 10.37 -25.12
C GLY A 204 17.22 8.88 -24.81
N PHE A 205 16.26 8.18 -25.41
CA PHE A 205 16.06 6.75 -25.25
C PHE A 205 16.51 5.98 -26.49
N SER A 206 17.02 4.76 -26.30
CA SER A 206 17.19 3.82 -27.41
C SER A 206 15.86 3.32 -27.95
N ARG A 207 15.94 2.66 -29.11
CA ARG A 207 14.86 1.92 -29.77
C ARG A 207 15.43 0.95 -30.79
N ILE A 208 14.64 -0.04 -31.19
CA ILE A 208 15.01 -1.02 -32.23
C ILE A 208 14.86 -0.42 -33.63
N PHE A 209 13.82 0.38 -33.86
CA PHE A 209 13.55 1.01 -35.16
C PHE A 209 13.59 2.53 -35.05
N GLY A 210 14.28 3.19 -35.99
CA GLY A 210 14.48 4.65 -36.03
C GLY A 210 15.79 5.13 -35.35
N ASP A 211 16.25 6.33 -35.71
CA ASP A 211 17.49 6.93 -35.17
C ASP A 211 17.38 7.27 -33.67
N VAL A 212 18.46 7.61 -32.96
CA VAL A 212 18.33 8.15 -31.58
C VAL A 212 17.42 9.36 -31.62
N VAL A 213 16.43 9.39 -30.74
CA VAL A 213 15.59 10.56 -30.60
C VAL A 213 16.41 11.69 -29.96
N PRO A 214 16.59 12.86 -30.62
CA PRO A 214 17.10 14.03 -29.93
C PRO A 214 16.07 14.47 -28.86
N PHE A 215 16.58 14.71 -27.65
CA PHE A 215 15.85 15.15 -26.46
C PHE A 215 14.83 16.28 -26.77
N PRO A 216 13.65 16.34 -26.10
CA PRO A 216 13.19 15.46 -25.02
C PRO A 216 12.16 14.39 -25.44
N VAL A 217 12.31 13.17 -24.92
CA VAL A 217 11.34 12.07 -25.04
C VAL A 217 10.20 12.30 -24.04
N ARG A 218 9.01 12.68 -24.54
CA ARG A 218 7.82 12.99 -23.71
C ARG A 218 6.59 12.36 -24.32
N GLY A 219 5.88 11.58 -23.52
CA GLY A 219 4.83 10.68 -23.96
C GLY A 219 3.44 11.32 -24.00
N PRO A 220 2.40 10.50 -24.25
CA PRO A 220 2.51 9.18 -24.86
C PRO A 220 2.97 9.30 -26.33
N PHE A 221 2.82 8.23 -27.12
CA PHE A 221 3.11 8.29 -28.56
C PHE A 221 2.27 9.37 -29.25
N ASP A 222 2.94 10.24 -30.00
CA ASP A 222 2.37 11.22 -30.90
C ASP A 222 2.96 10.97 -32.31
N PRO A 223 2.16 10.57 -33.31
CA PRO A 223 2.63 10.30 -34.67
C PRO A 223 3.26 11.52 -35.38
N LEU A 224 3.05 12.75 -34.88
CA LEU A 224 3.73 13.94 -35.38
C LEU A 224 5.11 14.17 -34.76
N GLN A 225 5.43 13.44 -33.69
CA GLN A 225 6.64 13.56 -32.91
C GLN A 225 7.41 12.25 -32.97
N THR A 226 8.32 12.10 -33.93
CA THR A 226 9.17 10.90 -34.04
C THR A 226 9.97 10.61 -32.76
N SER A 227 10.07 11.59 -31.86
CA SER A 227 10.64 11.46 -30.53
C SER A 227 9.90 10.52 -29.58
N THR A 228 8.65 10.21 -29.88
CA THR A 228 7.77 9.39 -29.02
C THR A 228 7.54 7.99 -29.58
N LEU A 229 8.24 7.62 -30.66
CA LEU A 229 8.27 6.26 -31.18
C LEU A 229 9.42 5.51 -30.51
N LEU A 230 9.13 4.61 -29.58
CA LEU A 230 10.10 3.92 -28.76
C LEU A 230 9.93 2.40 -28.87
N ALA A 231 10.02 1.88 -30.09
CA ALA A 231 9.79 0.47 -30.37
C ALA A 231 10.85 -0.46 -29.75
N ASP A 232 10.41 -1.52 -29.09
CA ASP A 232 11.23 -2.57 -28.47
C ASP A 232 11.38 -3.83 -29.36
N GLY A 233 10.77 -3.83 -30.55
CA GLY A 233 10.76 -4.95 -31.50
C GLY A 233 9.66 -5.98 -31.26
N ARG A 234 8.75 -5.75 -30.32
CA ARG A 234 7.73 -6.71 -29.87
C ARG A 234 6.37 -6.05 -29.75
N LEU A 235 5.57 -6.20 -30.80
CA LEU A 235 4.15 -5.87 -30.74
C LEU A 235 3.41 -6.64 -29.63
N ASN A 236 3.06 -5.94 -28.55
CA ASN A 236 2.41 -6.49 -27.37
C ASN A 236 1.36 -5.51 -26.79
N ALA A 237 0.94 -5.72 -25.54
CA ALA A 237 -0.09 -4.87 -24.93
C ALA A 237 0.47 -3.48 -24.55
N ASP A 238 1.73 -3.41 -24.15
CA ASP A 238 2.37 -2.20 -23.64
C ASP A 238 2.62 -1.16 -24.76
N ASP A 239 2.45 -1.55 -26.02
CA ASP A 239 2.40 -0.68 -27.20
C ASP A 239 1.10 0.09 -27.39
N ALA A 240 0.05 -0.24 -26.63
CA ALA A 240 -1.21 0.45 -26.80
C ALA A 240 -1.05 1.92 -26.34
N PRO A 241 -1.35 2.92 -27.19
CA PRO A 241 -1.27 4.32 -26.79
C PRO A 241 -2.47 4.66 -25.90
N MET A 242 -2.36 4.36 -24.60
CA MET A 242 -3.45 4.61 -23.65
C MET A 242 -3.56 6.11 -23.35
N PRO A 243 -4.77 6.70 -23.43
CA PRO A 243 -4.97 8.08 -23.05
C PRO A 243 -4.90 8.25 -21.53
N ALA A 244 -4.47 9.42 -21.07
CA ALA A 244 -4.45 9.78 -19.66
C ALA A 244 -5.86 9.82 -19.06
N ALA A 245 -6.25 8.77 -18.34
CA ALA A 245 -7.47 8.74 -17.55
C ALA A 245 -7.23 9.42 -16.20
N ARG A 246 -8.26 10.13 -15.69
CA ARG A 246 -8.21 10.69 -14.34
C ARG A 246 -8.55 9.60 -13.33
N VAL A 247 -7.73 9.45 -12.30
CA VAL A 247 -7.95 8.49 -11.21
C VAL A 247 -8.01 9.23 -9.87
N ASP A 248 -9.18 9.18 -9.21
CA ASP A 248 -9.33 9.67 -7.83
C ASP A 248 -9.06 8.50 -6.86
N VAL A 249 -7.93 8.50 -6.15
CA VAL A 249 -7.61 7.49 -5.13
C VAL A 249 -8.02 8.02 -3.76
N SER A 250 -8.83 7.27 -3.02
CA SER A 250 -9.43 7.74 -1.77
C SER A 250 -9.46 6.69 -0.67
N ILE A 251 -9.01 7.06 0.52
CA ILE A 251 -9.21 6.32 1.77
C ILE A 251 -10.65 6.60 2.27
N ALA A 252 -11.39 5.62 2.77
CA ALA A 252 -12.71 5.87 3.35
C ALA A 252 -12.60 6.67 4.66
N ALA A 253 -13.47 7.67 4.85
CA ALA A 253 -13.48 8.46 6.07
C ALA A 253 -13.95 7.63 7.28
N ASN A 254 -13.37 7.92 8.45
CA ASN A 254 -13.83 7.36 9.71
C ASN A 254 -15.25 7.82 10.04
N LYS A 255 -16.09 6.88 10.47
CA LYS A 255 -17.51 7.12 10.79
C LYS A 255 -17.75 7.47 12.27
N GLY A 256 -16.69 7.55 13.06
CA GLY A 256 -16.73 7.77 14.50
C GLY A 256 -17.19 6.55 15.30
N GLY A 257 -17.34 6.74 16.61
CA GLY A 257 -17.79 5.67 17.51
C GLY A 257 -16.72 4.61 17.71
N THR A 258 -16.98 3.37 17.25
CA THR A 258 -16.04 2.24 17.33
C THR A 258 -15.38 1.94 15.98
N ASP A 259 -15.54 2.83 14.99
CA ASP A 259 -14.91 2.66 13.69
C ASP A 259 -13.40 2.90 13.79
N LEU A 260 -12.62 1.97 13.25
CA LEU A 260 -11.16 2.04 13.14
C LEU A 260 -10.72 2.36 11.70
N GLY A 261 -11.68 2.64 10.81
CA GLY A 261 -11.47 3.00 9.42
C GLY A 261 -10.76 4.35 9.24
N GLY A 262 -9.98 4.47 8.17
CA GLY A 262 -9.44 5.75 7.68
C GLY A 262 -8.07 6.14 8.23
N VAL A 263 -7.24 5.15 8.60
CA VAL A 263 -5.86 5.38 9.08
C VAL A 263 -4.88 5.59 7.92
N GLY A 264 -3.68 6.08 8.24
CA GLY A 264 -2.66 6.38 7.24
C GLY A 264 -3.02 7.56 6.31
N SER A 265 -2.22 7.74 5.27
CA SER A 265 -2.39 8.78 4.26
C SER A 265 -1.85 8.38 2.90
N LEU A 266 -2.17 9.17 1.88
CA LEU A 266 -1.69 9.01 0.50
C LEU A 266 -0.57 9.99 0.20
N GLU A 267 0.42 9.55 -0.55
CA GLU A 267 1.58 10.36 -0.99
C GLU A 267 1.86 10.15 -2.49
N LYS A 268 2.71 11.00 -3.08
CA LYS A 268 3.14 10.85 -4.49
C LYS A 268 3.91 9.54 -4.63
N ALA A 269 3.57 8.73 -5.64
CA ALA A 269 4.50 7.74 -6.17
C ALA A 269 5.20 8.37 -7.38
N ASP A 270 6.53 8.37 -7.41
CA ASP A 270 7.28 8.95 -8.51
C ASP A 270 7.62 7.87 -9.55
N LYS A 271 7.10 8.01 -10.79
CA LYS A 271 7.35 7.05 -11.88
C LYS A 271 8.85 6.89 -12.14
N THR A 272 9.63 7.97 -12.05
CA THR A 272 11.08 7.97 -12.23
C THR A 272 11.77 7.13 -11.17
N SER A 273 11.26 7.15 -9.94
CA SER A 273 11.77 6.30 -8.87
C SER A 273 11.33 4.84 -9.03
N VAL A 274 10.06 4.59 -9.37
CA VAL A 274 9.48 3.25 -9.51
C VAL A 274 10.08 2.48 -10.70
N TYR A 275 10.12 3.10 -11.87
CA TYR A 275 10.71 2.53 -13.09
C TYR A 275 12.16 2.97 -13.26
N SER A 276 12.98 2.75 -12.24
CA SER A 276 14.43 2.85 -12.35
C SER A 276 15.12 1.63 -11.79
N ARG A 277 16.21 1.18 -12.43
CA ARG A 277 16.91 -0.06 -12.02
C ARG A 277 17.40 0.00 -10.58
N ASN A 278 17.81 1.19 -10.14
CA ASN A 278 18.26 1.41 -8.77
C ASN A 278 17.18 1.86 -7.81
N THR A 279 15.94 2.09 -8.27
CA THR A 279 14.77 2.47 -7.45
C THR A 279 14.91 3.82 -6.76
N LEU A 280 15.82 4.68 -7.24
CA LEU A 280 16.13 5.99 -6.67
C LEU A 280 15.90 7.14 -7.66
N GLY A 281 15.48 6.83 -8.88
CA GLY A 281 15.24 7.84 -9.91
C GLY A 281 16.51 8.58 -10.34
N THR A 282 17.69 7.98 -10.21
CA THR A 282 18.93 8.67 -10.60
C THR A 282 19.14 8.69 -12.11
N GLN A 283 19.73 9.77 -12.62
CA GLN A 283 19.98 10.00 -14.04
C GLN A 283 21.18 9.22 -14.62
N LEU A 284 21.51 8.08 -14.01
CA LEU A 284 22.61 7.23 -14.46
C LEU A 284 22.28 6.61 -15.82
N ALA A 285 23.33 6.35 -16.60
CA ALA A 285 23.24 5.58 -17.84
C ALA A 285 22.54 4.24 -17.61
N HIS A 286 21.64 3.90 -18.53
CA HIS A 286 20.80 2.70 -18.53
C HIS A 286 19.89 2.53 -17.29
N ASN A 287 19.71 3.55 -16.44
CA ASN A 287 18.94 3.38 -15.21
C ASN A 287 17.43 3.47 -15.44
N TYR A 288 17.00 4.24 -16.44
CA TYR A 288 15.59 4.36 -16.84
C TYR A 288 15.32 3.41 -17.97
N TYR A 289 14.29 2.59 -17.83
CA TYR A 289 14.00 1.46 -18.71
C TYR A 289 12.51 1.33 -19.04
N ALA A 290 11.67 2.24 -18.54
CA ALA A 290 10.30 2.35 -19.02
C ALA A 290 10.22 3.56 -19.95
N PRO A 291 9.42 3.51 -21.00
CA PRO A 291 9.18 4.69 -21.84
C PRO A 291 8.41 5.73 -21.02
N PHE A 292 8.63 7.00 -21.37
CA PHE A 292 7.94 8.19 -20.84
C PHE A 292 7.71 8.29 -19.33
N TYR A 293 8.43 9.24 -18.73
CA TYR A 293 8.22 9.63 -17.35
C TYR A 293 7.30 10.86 -17.22
N ALA A 294 7.00 11.53 -18.33
CA ALA A 294 6.11 12.69 -18.35
C ALA A 294 5.35 12.82 -19.68
N THR A 295 4.22 13.52 -19.65
CA THR A 295 3.36 13.83 -20.80
C THR A 295 2.82 15.24 -20.74
N TYR A 296 2.33 15.79 -21.85
CA TYR A 296 1.60 17.06 -21.83
C TYR A 296 0.10 16.82 -21.70
N ILE A 297 -0.52 17.47 -20.72
CA ILE A 297 -1.95 17.42 -20.47
C ILE A 297 -2.48 18.87 -20.37
N PRO A 298 -3.37 19.30 -21.28
CA PRO A 298 -3.74 18.64 -22.55
C PRO A 298 -2.55 18.57 -23.54
N ALA A 299 -2.64 17.71 -24.56
CA ALA A 299 -1.56 17.48 -25.52
C ALA A 299 -1.06 18.78 -26.20
N THR A 300 -1.96 19.69 -26.56
CA THR A 300 -1.64 20.95 -27.26
C THR A 300 -0.86 21.96 -26.43
N THR A 301 -0.70 21.75 -25.12
CA THR A 301 0.21 22.58 -24.30
C THR A 301 1.67 22.38 -24.63
N ARG A 302 2.02 21.31 -25.35
CA ARG A 302 3.37 21.11 -25.90
C ARG A 302 3.68 22.09 -27.02
N GLY A 303 2.67 22.55 -27.74
CA GLY A 303 2.81 23.48 -28.86
C GLY A 303 1.94 23.08 -30.06
N PRO A 304 2.09 23.80 -31.18
CA PRO A 304 1.20 23.68 -32.32
C PRO A 304 1.37 22.38 -33.12
N PHE A 305 2.44 21.59 -32.93
CA PHE A 305 2.73 20.40 -33.75
C PHE A 305 2.45 19.06 -33.03
N THR A 306 1.35 18.97 -32.28
CA THR A 306 1.07 17.81 -31.43
C THR A 306 -0.32 17.23 -31.55
N SER A 307 -0.42 15.91 -31.48
CA SER A 307 -1.70 15.20 -31.43
C SER A 307 -1.87 14.45 -30.11
N GLY A 308 -3.11 14.13 -29.76
CA GLY A 308 -3.42 13.38 -28.56
C GLY A 308 -4.73 13.83 -27.94
N ILE A 309 -4.90 13.52 -26.66
CA ILE A 309 -6.05 13.97 -25.89
C ILE A 309 -5.96 15.48 -25.64
N ASP A 310 -6.99 16.20 -26.10
CA ASP A 310 -7.06 17.65 -26.01
C ASP A 310 -8.37 18.11 -25.34
N GLY A 311 -8.37 19.36 -24.91
CA GLY A 311 -9.48 20.00 -24.21
C GLY A 311 -9.01 21.12 -23.30
N PRO A 312 -9.93 21.93 -22.77
CA PRO A 312 -9.54 23.08 -21.98
C PRO A 312 -8.98 22.66 -20.62
N ALA A 313 -7.93 23.37 -20.17
CA ALA A 313 -7.45 23.31 -18.79
C ALA A 313 -8.48 23.84 -17.78
N GLN A 314 -9.43 24.67 -18.22
CA GLN A 314 -10.57 25.10 -17.40
C GLN A 314 -11.82 25.16 -18.27
N GLY A 315 -12.82 24.35 -17.94
CA GLY A 315 -14.15 24.45 -18.55
C GLY A 315 -14.94 25.63 -17.97
N ASN A 316 -15.96 26.09 -18.69
CA ASN A 316 -16.83 27.18 -18.21
C ASN A 316 -17.78 26.69 -17.08
N ASN A 317 -18.32 25.48 -17.22
CA ASN A 317 -19.27 24.86 -16.28
C ASN A 317 -18.81 23.47 -15.78
N PHE A 318 -17.56 23.09 -16.07
CA PHE A 318 -16.89 21.88 -15.61
C PHE A 318 -15.40 22.19 -15.41
N ARG A 319 -14.65 21.34 -14.70
CA ARG A 319 -13.30 21.70 -14.25
C ARG A 319 -12.23 21.71 -15.33
N GLY A 320 -12.43 21.03 -16.47
CA GLY A 320 -11.37 20.81 -17.46
C GLY A 320 -10.35 19.79 -16.96
N PHE A 321 -9.18 19.76 -17.59
CA PHE A 321 -8.01 19.07 -17.03
C PHE A 321 -7.56 19.75 -15.73
N LEU A 322 -7.01 18.98 -14.79
CA LEU A 322 -6.47 19.51 -13.53
C LEU A 322 -5.01 19.98 -13.65
N VAL A 323 -4.40 19.72 -14.82
CA VAL A 323 -3.04 20.10 -15.18
C VAL A 323 -3.11 20.88 -16.50
N ASN A 324 -2.15 21.78 -16.70
CA ASN A 324 -2.04 22.59 -17.91
C ASN A 324 -0.57 22.71 -18.32
N GLY A 325 -0.04 21.69 -19.00
CA GLY A 325 1.36 21.63 -19.40
C GLY A 325 1.95 20.25 -19.22
N LEU A 326 3.27 20.22 -19.02
CA LEU A 326 3.99 19.00 -18.68
C LEU A 326 3.51 18.47 -17.33
N TYR A 327 3.06 17.24 -17.32
CA TYR A 327 2.70 16.43 -16.17
C TYR A 327 3.75 15.32 -16.02
N ASP A 328 4.47 15.34 -14.90
CA ASP A 328 5.32 14.23 -14.47
C ASP A 328 4.41 13.10 -14.00
N TYR A 329 4.58 11.90 -14.54
CA TYR A 329 3.61 10.84 -14.33
C TYR A 329 3.48 10.51 -12.84
N TRP A 330 2.21 10.42 -12.43
CA TRP A 330 1.77 10.13 -11.07
C TRP A 330 2.08 11.22 -10.03
N ASP A 331 2.46 12.43 -10.49
CA ASP A 331 2.34 13.62 -9.66
C ASP A 331 0.90 13.79 -9.17
N ILE A 332 0.74 14.28 -7.95
CA ILE A 332 -0.59 14.61 -7.43
C ILE A 332 -1.10 15.86 -8.14
N ALA A 333 -2.00 15.66 -9.11
CA ALA A 333 -2.64 16.74 -9.87
C ALA A 333 -3.56 17.59 -8.97
N GLU A 334 -4.22 16.96 -7.99
CA GLU A 334 -5.05 17.66 -7.02
C GLU A 334 -5.20 16.85 -5.72
N VAL A 335 -5.25 17.55 -4.59
CA VAL A 335 -5.66 16.98 -3.30
C VAL A 335 -7.14 17.31 -3.06
N LEU A 336 -8.00 16.30 -3.04
CA LEU A 336 -9.44 16.46 -2.83
C LEU A 336 -9.83 16.48 -1.35
N ARG A 337 -9.06 15.80 -0.51
CA ARG A 337 -9.28 15.78 0.94
C ARG A 337 -7.99 15.52 1.70
N THR A 338 -7.83 16.23 2.82
CA THR A 338 -6.71 16.07 3.76
C THR A 338 -7.26 15.80 5.15
N ALA A 339 -6.63 14.89 5.89
CA ALA A 339 -6.84 14.72 7.32
C ALA A 339 -5.96 15.74 8.06
N VAL A 340 -6.56 16.50 8.99
CA VAL A 340 -5.82 17.36 9.89
C VAL A 340 -5.70 16.63 11.22
N PRO A 341 -4.48 16.41 11.76
CA PRO A 341 -4.31 15.69 13.00
C PRO A 341 -4.92 16.49 14.14
N VAL A 342 -5.63 15.78 15.02
CA VAL A 342 -6.15 16.33 16.25
C VAL A 342 -5.83 15.41 17.42
N ASP A 343 -5.55 16.04 18.57
CA ASP A 343 -5.40 15.35 19.84
C ASP A 343 -6.59 14.43 20.11
N THR A 344 -6.31 13.15 20.28
CA THR A 344 -7.27 12.22 20.86
C THR A 344 -7.29 12.38 22.38
N THR A 345 -8.16 11.65 23.05
CA THR A 345 -8.16 11.63 24.53
C THR A 345 -7.18 10.62 25.11
N CYS A 346 -6.32 10.05 24.26
CA CYS A 346 -5.39 8.99 24.56
C CYS A 346 -4.02 9.58 24.90
N LEU A 347 -3.69 9.66 26.20
CA LEU A 347 -2.44 10.25 26.64
C LEU A 347 -1.27 9.36 26.22
N ARG A 348 -0.29 9.96 25.54
CA ARG A 348 0.97 9.33 25.16
C ARG A 348 2.06 9.56 26.20
N ARG A 349 2.19 10.77 26.75
CA ARG A 349 3.13 11.10 27.85
C ARG A 349 2.78 12.45 28.50
N LYS A 350 3.10 12.66 29.78
CA LYS A 350 2.85 13.90 30.56
C LYS A 350 4.04 14.41 31.37
N ASP A 351 5.21 13.81 31.18
CA ASP A 351 6.45 14.27 31.81
C ASP A 351 6.88 15.66 31.34
N GLU A 352 6.27 16.19 30.27
CA GLU A 352 6.29 17.58 29.84
C GLU A 352 4.85 18.13 29.70
N THR A 353 4.63 19.10 28.80
CA THR A 353 3.27 19.42 28.32
C THR A 353 2.60 18.12 27.85
N PRO A 354 1.39 17.77 28.35
CA PRO A 354 0.74 16.53 27.99
C PRO A 354 0.65 16.35 26.48
N GLN A 355 1.21 15.24 25.99
CA GLN A 355 1.14 14.84 24.60
C GLN A 355 0.07 13.77 24.46
N TYR A 356 -0.93 14.05 23.63
CA TYR A 356 -1.94 13.08 23.26
C TYR A 356 -1.62 12.46 21.91
N ARG A 357 -2.01 11.19 21.74
CA ARG A 357 -1.93 10.54 20.44
C ARG A 357 -2.84 11.25 19.45
N GLN A 358 -2.42 11.36 18.20
CA GLN A 358 -3.15 12.09 17.16
C GLN A 358 -4.03 11.17 16.32
N THR A 359 -5.08 11.73 15.75
CA THR A 359 -5.73 11.14 14.56
C THR A 359 -4.77 11.16 13.36
N PRO A 360 -5.09 10.44 12.27
CA PRO A 360 -4.28 10.49 11.05
C PRO A 360 -4.06 11.93 10.53
N ASP A 361 -2.92 12.12 9.86
CA ASP A 361 -2.47 13.35 9.19
C ASP A 361 -2.20 13.03 7.72
N GLY A 362 -2.29 14.02 6.83
CA GLY A 362 -1.92 13.89 5.42
C GLY A 362 -3.09 13.68 4.46
N TRP A 363 -2.77 13.45 3.18
CA TRP A 363 -3.79 13.38 2.13
C TRP A 363 -4.62 12.11 2.26
N GLN A 364 -5.93 12.25 2.05
CA GLN A 364 -6.91 11.17 2.18
C GLN A 364 -7.64 10.88 0.87
N SER A 365 -7.56 11.81 -0.08
CA SER A 365 -8.12 11.67 -1.41
C SER A 365 -7.30 12.55 -2.35
N VAL A 366 -6.72 11.94 -3.39
CA VAL A 366 -5.83 12.58 -4.35
C VAL A 366 -6.22 12.21 -5.77
N VAL A 367 -5.83 13.05 -6.72
CA VAL A 367 -6.02 12.81 -8.16
C VAL A 367 -4.67 12.65 -8.83
N VAL A 368 -4.55 11.58 -9.61
CA VAL A 368 -3.42 11.31 -10.51
C VAL A 368 -3.96 10.98 -11.90
N TYR A 369 -3.12 11.11 -12.93
CA TYR A 369 -3.44 10.66 -14.28
C TYR A 369 -2.71 9.35 -14.58
N THR A 370 -3.37 8.47 -15.35
CA THR A 370 -2.71 7.27 -15.86
C THR A 370 -1.64 7.63 -16.87
N ASP A 371 -0.63 6.77 -16.94
CA ASP A 371 0.42 6.82 -17.92
C ASP A 371 0.03 6.13 -19.24
N GLU A 372 1.00 6.00 -20.14
CA GLU A 372 0.84 5.40 -21.47
C GLU A 372 0.42 3.92 -21.44
N HIS A 373 0.59 3.22 -20.31
CA HIS A 373 0.16 1.84 -20.12
C HIS A 373 -1.23 1.76 -19.47
N GLY A 374 -1.88 2.89 -19.20
CA GLY A 374 -3.13 2.96 -18.45
C GLY A 374 -2.94 2.73 -16.95
N GLU A 375 -1.74 2.98 -16.43
CA GLU A 375 -1.37 2.75 -15.05
C GLU A 375 -1.23 4.07 -14.27
N ALA A 376 -1.69 4.09 -13.02
CA ALA A 376 -1.40 5.15 -12.07
C ALA A 376 -0.99 4.56 -10.72
N GLN A 377 -0.02 5.17 -10.05
CA GLN A 377 0.39 4.75 -8.71
C GLN A 377 0.32 5.89 -7.69
N VAL A 378 0.07 5.54 -6.43
CA VAL A 378 0.20 6.43 -5.27
C VAL A 378 0.83 5.65 -4.11
N GLU A 379 1.50 6.34 -3.20
CA GLU A 379 2.04 5.74 -2.00
C GLU A 379 1.02 5.76 -0.85
N TYR A 380 1.08 4.76 0.03
CA TYR A 380 0.30 4.69 1.27
C TYR A 380 1.24 4.74 2.47
N ASN A 381 1.17 5.82 3.24
CA ASN A 381 1.92 5.96 4.48
C ASN A 381 1.06 5.46 5.65
N PRO A 382 1.45 4.37 6.36
CA PRO A 382 0.68 3.87 7.50
C PRO A 382 0.66 4.84 8.68
N GLY A 383 1.71 5.65 8.82
CA GLY A 383 1.87 6.66 9.86
C GLY A 383 1.74 6.10 11.28
N THR A 384 1.64 7.00 12.26
CA THR A 384 1.39 6.65 13.68
C THR A 384 0.06 7.19 14.19
N GLY A 385 -0.64 8.01 13.40
CA GLY A 385 -1.96 8.55 13.73
C GLY A 385 -3.06 7.51 13.57
N ALA A 386 -3.94 7.39 14.56
CA ALA A 386 -5.07 6.47 14.52
C ALA A 386 -6.26 7.02 15.31
N TYR A 387 -7.44 6.44 15.12
CA TYR A 387 -8.64 6.83 15.88
C TYR A 387 -8.64 6.18 17.27
N TYR A 388 -7.65 6.51 18.11
CA TYR A 388 -7.44 5.89 19.43
C TYR A 388 -8.66 5.99 20.36
N ASN A 389 -9.46 7.05 20.22
CA ASN A 389 -10.72 7.18 20.97
C ASN A 389 -11.70 6.04 20.68
N SER A 390 -11.67 5.48 19.47
CA SER A 390 -12.52 4.35 19.05
C SER A 390 -12.12 3.02 19.70
N LEU A 391 -10.90 2.91 20.23
CA LEU A 391 -10.43 1.71 20.92
C LEU A 391 -10.99 1.59 22.35
N GLY A 392 -11.35 2.71 22.98
CA GLY A 392 -11.97 2.72 24.32
C GLY A 392 -11.06 2.23 25.46
N ILE A 393 -9.74 2.29 25.29
CA ILE A 393 -8.72 1.75 26.19
C ILE A 393 -7.98 2.87 26.90
N ARG A 394 -8.53 3.35 28.01
CA ARG A 394 -7.90 4.41 28.79
C ARG A 394 -7.94 4.09 30.28
N ASN A 395 -6.81 4.31 30.94
CA ASN A 395 -6.72 4.23 32.40
C ASN A 395 -7.28 5.53 33.04
N ALA A 396 -7.35 5.57 34.37
CA ALA A 396 -7.83 6.73 35.11
C ALA A 396 -6.91 7.97 35.01
N ASN A 397 -5.63 7.77 34.65
CA ASN A 397 -4.64 8.82 34.45
C ASN A 397 -4.66 9.39 33.02
N GLY A 398 -5.52 8.88 32.14
CA GLY A 398 -5.61 9.26 30.74
C GLY A 398 -4.71 8.45 29.80
N GLY A 399 -3.78 7.64 30.33
CA GLY A 399 -2.88 6.79 29.55
C GLY A 399 -3.62 5.66 28.84
N CYS A 400 -3.19 5.37 27.62
CA CYS A 400 -3.70 4.23 26.86
C CYS A 400 -2.78 3.03 26.96
N ASP A 401 -3.31 1.94 27.48
CA ASP A 401 -2.63 0.67 27.47
C ASP A 401 -2.93 -0.04 26.15
N LEU A 402 -1.97 -0.05 25.22
CA LEU A 402 -2.13 -0.65 23.89
C LEU A 402 -1.53 -2.06 23.78
N GLU A 403 -1.09 -2.68 24.89
CA GLU A 403 -0.39 -3.98 24.89
C GLU A 403 -1.17 -5.10 24.18
N ASP A 404 -2.50 -5.10 24.34
CA ASP A 404 -3.38 -6.12 23.78
C ASP A 404 -4.06 -5.67 22.46
N VAL A 405 -3.59 -4.58 21.86
CA VAL A 405 -4.10 -4.04 20.60
C VAL A 405 -3.17 -4.42 19.47
N ASP A 406 -3.51 -5.48 18.74
CA ASP A 406 -2.77 -5.90 17.54
C ASP A 406 -3.00 -4.91 16.38
N VAL A 407 -4.25 -4.48 16.16
CA VAL A 407 -4.63 -3.60 15.05
C VAL A 407 -5.03 -2.22 15.56
N LEU A 408 -4.31 -1.18 15.13
CA LEU A 408 -4.64 0.21 15.42
C LEU A 408 -5.79 0.71 14.55
N GLY A 409 -5.81 0.28 13.29
CA GLY A 409 -6.92 0.58 12.39
C GLY A 409 -6.77 -0.02 11.00
N THR A 410 -7.74 0.31 10.16
CA THR A 410 -7.82 -0.18 8.77
C THR A 410 -8.12 0.96 7.82
N SER A 411 -7.74 0.81 6.56
CA SER A 411 -8.05 1.79 5.51
C SER A 411 -8.71 1.08 4.36
N ASP A 412 -9.92 1.51 4.02
CA ASP A 412 -10.67 1.01 2.87
C ASP A 412 -10.42 1.97 1.72
N ILE A 413 -9.60 1.56 0.75
CA ILE A 413 -9.11 2.40 -0.34
C ILE A 413 -9.81 2.02 -1.63
N THR A 414 -10.28 3.04 -2.37
CA THR A 414 -10.88 2.87 -3.69
C THR A 414 -10.23 3.82 -4.69
N ALA A 415 -10.19 3.40 -5.95
CA ALA A 415 -9.81 4.22 -7.08
C ALA A 415 -11.03 4.45 -7.97
N THR A 416 -11.29 5.71 -8.33
CA THR A 416 -12.37 6.08 -9.25
C THR A 416 -11.80 6.60 -10.56
N ALA A 417 -11.95 5.82 -11.64
CA ALA A 417 -11.54 6.21 -12.98
C ALA A 417 -12.63 7.07 -13.65
N ARG A 418 -12.21 8.15 -14.29
CA ARG A 418 -13.06 9.14 -14.97
C ARG A 418 -12.40 9.66 -16.23
N TYR A 419 -13.21 10.14 -17.16
CA TYR A 419 -12.71 10.97 -18.25
C TYR A 419 -12.10 12.26 -17.71
N PRO A 420 -10.99 12.72 -18.29
CA PRO A 420 -10.10 13.66 -17.61
C PRO A 420 -10.48 15.13 -17.73
N TYR A 421 -11.24 15.54 -18.76
CA TYR A 421 -11.45 16.96 -19.06
C TYR A 421 -12.91 17.41 -19.16
N GLN A 422 -13.83 16.56 -19.59
CA GLN A 422 -15.25 16.93 -19.70
C GLN A 422 -16.19 15.83 -19.16
N PRO A 423 -17.35 16.20 -18.60
CA PRO A 423 -18.40 15.25 -18.27
C PRO A 423 -18.88 14.54 -19.53
N VAL A 424 -18.98 13.21 -19.46
CA VAL A 424 -19.55 12.38 -20.52
C VAL A 424 -20.69 11.53 -19.95
N SER A 425 -21.44 10.87 -20.84
CA SER A 425 -22.50 9.92 -20.47
C SER A 425 -21.97 8.68 -19.76
N ASP A 426 -20.70 8.31 -20.01
CA ASP A 426 -20.07 7.19 -19.33
C ASP A 426 -19.82 7.51 -17.85
N THR A 427 -20.37 6.68 -16.98
CA THR A 427 -20.31 6.89 -15.54
C THR A 427 -18.93 6.58 -15.00
N ALA A 428 -18.52 7.33 -13.98
CA ALA A 428 -17.29 7.06 -13.23
C ALA A 428 -17.25 5.59 -12.75
N LYS A 429 -16.11 4.93 -12.93
CA LYS A 429 -15.92 3.54 -12.57
C LYS A 429 -15.13 3.46 -11.27
N VAL A 430 -15.68 2.77 -10.28
CA VAL A 430 -15.07 2.63 -8.96
C VAL A 430 -14.52 1.23 -8.82
N SER A 431 -13.26 1.11 -8.41
CA SER A 431 -12.61 -0.16 -8.13
C SER A 431 -13.31 -0.89 -6.97
N PRO A 432 -13.07 -2.21 -6.80
CA PRO A 432 -13.21 -2.84 -5.51
C PRO A 432 -12.37 -2.14 -4.43
N SER A 433 -12.70 -2.39 -3.16
CA SER A 433 -11.93 -1.90 -2.03
C SER A 433 -10.61 -2.65 -1.84
N LEU A 434 -9.49 -1.92 -1.80
CA LEU A 434 -8.21 -2.38 -1.28
C LEU A 434 -8.15 -2.07 0.22
N ILE A 435 -8.04 -3.10 1.06
CA ILE A 435 -8.01 -2.93 2.52
C ILE A 435 -6.57 -2.93 3.01
N LYS A 436 -6.21 -1.90 3.76
CA LYS A 436 -4.97 -1.80 4.55
C LYS A 436 -5.25 -2.05 6.01
N THR A 437 -4.32 -2.69 6.71
CA THR A 437 -4.36 -2.89 8.16
C THR A 437 -3.07 -2.35 8.77
N VAL A 438 -3.19 -1.44 9.73
CA VAL A 438 -2.05 -0.89 10.47
C VAL A 438 -2.01 -1.52 11.86
N LYS A 439 -0.90 -2.17 12.18
CA LYS A 439 -0.66 -2.85 13.44
C LYS A 439 0.08 -1.97 14.45
N SER A 440 -0.06 -2.35 15.71
CA SER A 440 0.67 -1.72 16.81
C SER A 440 1.91 -2.54 17.16
N LEU A 441 3.05 -1.87 17.30
CA LEU A 441 4.24 -2.41 17.94
C LEU A 441 4.37 -1.99 19.41
N PHE A 442 3.34 -1.34 19.98
CA PHE A 442 3.38 -0.87 21.36
C PHE A 442 3.60 -2.05 22.31
N THR A 443 4.60 -1.91 23.19
CA THR A 443 4.79 -2.85 24.29
C THR A 443 5.44 -2.17 25.47
N LYS A 444 4.96 -2.50 26.66
CA LYS A 444 5.60 -2.19 27.93
C LYS A 444 5.59 -3.44 28.80
N TYR A 445 6.73 -3.88 29.31
CA TYR A 445 6.78 -5.09 30.12
C TYR A 445 7.96 -5.09 31.10
N LEU A 446 7.98 -6.10 31.97
CA LEU A 446 9.06 -6.38 32.90
C LEU A 446 9.70 -7.75 32.62
N VAL A 447 11.01 -7.83 32.74
CA VAL A 447 11.79 -9.06 32.54
C VAL A 447 12.90 -9.17 33.59
N ILE A 448 13.25 -10.39 34.00
CA ILE A 448 14.18 -10.67 35.11
C ILE A 448 15.48 -11.27 34.57
N TYR A 449 16.62 -10.69 34.94
CA TYR A 449 17.95 -11.23 34.67
C TYR A 449 18.64 -11.67 35.97
N PRO A 450 19.48 -12.73 35.93
CA PRO A 450 20.39 -13.03 37.03
C PRO A 450 21.43 -11.91 37.17
N LYS A 451 21.85 -11.61 38.41
CA LYS A 451 22.96 -10.66 38.64
C LYS A 451 24.30 -11.20 38.15
N GLY A 452 24.50 -12.51 38.28
CA GLY A 452 25.74 -13.18 37.92
C GLY A 452 25.81 -14.60 38.49
N PRO A 453 26.90 -15.34 38.21
CA PRO A 453 27.09 -16.69 38.73
C PRO A 453 27.40 -16.69 40.23
N GLY A 454 27.10 -17.81 40.90
CA GLY A 454 27.47 -18.08 42.31
C GLY A 454 26.41 -17.69 43.34
N ASP A 455 26.51 -18.31 44.52
CA ASP A 455 25.49 -18.20 45.59
C ASP A 455 25.36 -16.77 46.16
N ALA A 456 26.43 -15.98 46.17
CA ALA A 456 26.33 -14.58 46.60
C ALA A 456 25.46 -13.74 45.66
N ASN A 457 25.51 -14.02 44.35
CA ASN A 457 24.70 -13.33 43.35
C ASN A 457 23.29 -13.90 43.23
N SER A 458 23.02 -15.08 43.81
CA SER A 458 21.68 -15.66 43.82
C SER A 458 20.70 -14.93 44.76
N ASN A 459 21.22 -14.08 45.65
CA ASN A 459 20.42 -13.17 46.49
C ASN A 459 20.04 -11.85 45.79
N ALA A 460 20.39 -11.69 44.51
CA ALA A 460 20.10 -10.50 43.74
C ALA A 460 19.51 -10.83 42.35
N ARG A 461 18.58 -10.00 41.88
CA ARG A 461 17.97 -10.11 40.55
C ARG A 461 17.86 -8.74 39.93
N ILE A 462 18.11 -8.64 38.62
CA ILE A 462 17.92 -7.40 37.89
C ILE A 462 16.56 -7.45 37.20
N VAL A 463 15.67 -6.52 37.52
CA VAL A 463 14.39 -6.35 36.84
C VAL A 463 14.51 -5.20 35.86
N VAL A 464 14.30 -5.50 34.59
CA VAL A 464 14.33 -4.52 33.50
C VAL A 464 12.90 -4.23 33.08
N ALA A 465 12.53 -2.95 33.10
CA ALA A 465 11.36 -2.41 32.44
C ALA A 465 11.74 -2.01 31.01
N HIS A 466 10.90 -2.39 30.05
CA HIS A 466 11.02 -2.01 28.65
C HIS A 466 9.80 -1.19 28.24
N ALA A 467 9.99 -0.14 27.44
CA ALA A 467 8.92 0.69 26.88
C ALA A 467 9.17 1.04 25.41
N GLN A 468 8.18 0.70 24.59
CA GLN A 468 8.18 0.88 23.14
C GLN A 468 6.83 1.43 22.67
N ASP A 469 6.86 2.40 21.75
CA ASP A 469 5.68 3.03 21.17
C ASP A 469 5.09 2.19 20.02
N VAL A 470 3.97 2.65 19.47
CA VAL A 470 3.19 1.97 18.42
C VAL A 470 3.96 1.71 17.13
N ASP A 471 5.02 2.47 16.88
CA ASP A 471 5.90 2.38 15.71
C ASP A 471 7.18 1.59 15.98
N GLY A 472 7.30 1.00 17.17
CA GLY A 472 8.49 0.28 17.57
C GLY A 472 9.62 1.18 18.08
N SER A 473 9.46 2.50 18.07
CA SER A 473 10.44 3.41 18.65
C SER A 473 10.47 3.29 20.17
N ALA A 474 11.66 3.44 20.75
CA ALA A 474 11.82 3.42 22.20
C ALA A 474 11.24 4.68 22.84
N PHE A 475 10.56 4.52 23.98
CA PHE A 475 10.31 5.65 24.87
C PHE A 475 11.60 6.00 25.60
N VAL A 476 12.36 6.95 25.06
CA VAL A 476 13.63 7.43 25.65
C VAL A 476 13.36 8.48 26.73
N ASN A 477 14.13 8.44 27.82
CA ASN A 477 14.00 9.33 28.97
C ASN A 477 12.63 9.29 29.64
N GLU A 478 11.93 8.16 29.53
CA GLU A 478 10.68 7.92 30.23
C GLU A 478 10.97 7.56 31.69
N ARG A 479 10.30 8.23 32.64
CA ARG A 479 10.43 7.91 34.06
C ARG A 479 9.65 6.64 34.41
N VAL A 480 10.36 5.61 34.84
CA VAL A 480 9.78 4.38 35.37
C VAL A 480 10.08 4.27 36.86
N CYS A 481 9.03 4.13 37.68
CA CYS A 481 9.15 4.01 39.13
C CYS A 481 8.82 2.58 39.59
N PHE A 482 9.78 1.96 40.26
CA PHE A 482 9.67 0.59 40.75
C PHE A 482 9.23 0.58 42.22
N ASN A 483 8.14 -0.14 42.47
CA ASN A 483 7.60 -0.44 43.79
C ASN A 483 7.85 -1.92 44.07
N VAL A 484 8.57 -2.21 45.14
CA VAL A 484 8.94 -3.58 45.51
C VAL A 484 8.21 -3.96 46.80
N ASP A 485 7.78 -5.22 46.90
CA ASP A 485 7.20 -5.75 48.14
C ASP A 485 8.12 -5.47 49.34
N SER A 486 7.52 -5.07 50.46
CA SER A 486 8.15 -4.84 51.77
C SER A 486 9.02 -5.99 52.29
N LYS A 487 8.86 -7.18 51.72
CA LYS A 487 9.65 -8.37 52.03
C LYS A 487 11.02 -8.40 51.37
N ALA A 488 11.27 -7.57 50.36
CA ALA A 488 12.60 -7.47 49.78
C ALA A 488 13.58 -6.87 50.78
N ASP A 489 14.81 -7.41 50.82
CA ASP A 489 15.89 -6.88 51.64
C ASP A 489 16.37 -5.51 51.14
N GLY A 490 16.17 -5.22 49.85
CA GLY A 490 16.49 -3.92 49.27
C GLY A 490 16.18 -3.81 47.78
N VAL A 491 16.14 -2.57 47.29
CA VAL A 491 16.02 -2.25 45.86
C VAL A 491 16.89 -1.04 45.52
N PHE A 492 17.62 -1.12 44.41
CA PHE A 492 18.52 -0.06 43.95
C PHE A 492 18.36 0.16 42.44
N GLY A 493 18.64 1.37 41.96
CA GLY A 493 18.75 1.61 40.52
C GLY A 493 19.89 0.80 39.92
N TYR A 494 19.70 0.25 38.72
CA TYR A 494 20.71 -0.55 38.03
C TYR A 494 21.02 0.02 36.65
N SER A 495 22.31 0.14 36.37
CA SER A 495 22.88 0.39 35.04
C SER A 495 24.08 -0.53 34.87
N GLY A 496 24.15 -1.26 33.76
CA GLY A 496 25.24 -2.19 33.51
C GLY A 496 24.95 -3.22 32.44
N GLN A 497 25.95 -4.06 32.21
CA GLN A 497 25.89 -5.14 31.24
C GLN A 497 25.24 -6.39 31.87
N LEU A 498 24.16 -6.87 31.25
CA LEU A 498 23.40 -8.05 31.70
C LEU A 498 23.76 -9.31 30.91
N THR A 499 24.09 -9.15 29.64
CA THR A 499 24.61 -10.22 28.77
C THR A 499 25.72 -9.66 27.88
N PRO A 500 26.50 -10.51 27.18
CA PRO A 500 27.51 -10.03 26.23
C PRO A 500 26.95 -9.07 25.16
N THR A 501 25.66 -9.17 24.86
CA THR A 501 24.98 -8.39 23.81
C THR A 501 23.93 -7.42 24.34
N PHE A 502 23.73 -7.33 25.66
CA PHE A 502 22.68 -6.52 26.25
C PHE A 502 23.19 -5.76 27.48
N SER A 503 23.04 -4.44 27.44
CA SER A 503 23.31 -3.53 28.55
C SER A 503 22.13 -2.61 28.75
N VAL A 504 21.85 -2.26 30.00
CA VAL A 504 20.87 -1.25 30.36
C VAL A 504 21.63 -0.02 30.84
N ASN A 505 21.40 1.11 30.19
CA ASN A 505 22.09 2.36 30.47
C ASN A 505 21.13 3.44 31.01
N GLY A 506 20.06 3.01 31.67
CA GLY A 506 19.13 3.90 32.34
C GLY A 506 19.83 4.75 33.41
N THR A 507 19.25 5.91 33.72
CA THR A 507 19.83 6.85 34.70
C THR A 507 18.88 7.07 35.87
N PRO A 508 19.38 7.44 37.07
CA PRO A 508 18.51 7.74 38.21
C PRO A 508 17.50 8.86 37.93
N ALA A 509 16.24 8.63 38.28
CA ALA A 509 15.17 9.63 38.19
C ALA A 509 14.68 10.04 39.59
N PRO A 510 14.11 11.25 39.74
CA PRO A 510 13.54 11.68 41.02
C PRO A 510 12.43 10.72 41.50
N PRO A 511 12.48 10.27 42.77
CA PRO A 511 11.50 9.34 43.31
C PRO A 511 10.11 9.98 43.38
N LYS A 512 9.06 9.18 43.16
CA LYS A 512 7.66 9.61 43.25
C LYS A 512 7.12 9.55 44.68
N GLY A 513 7.61 8.60 45.47
CA GLY A 513 7.30 8.42 46.88
C GLY A 513 8.55 8.05 47.70
N ARG A 514 8.35 7.88 49.01
CA ARG A 514 9.47 7.63 49.96
C ARG A 514 10.17 6.27 49.73
N ASN A 515 9.49 5.31 49.11
CA ASN A 515 9.97 3.93 48.93
C ASN A 515 10.13 3.54 47.45
N ASP A 516 10.04 4.50 46.53
CA ASP A 516 10.07 4.22 45.10
C ASP A 516 11.50 4.40 44.59
N VAL A 517 11.99 3.43 43.80
CA VAL A 517 13.22 3.60 43.03
C VAL A 517 12.82 3.95 41.61
N CYS A 518 13.11 5.17 41.17
CA CYS A 518 12.79 5.60 39.81
C CYS A 518 14.05 5.67 38.94
N GLN A 519 13.90 5.32 37.67
CA GLN A 519 14.94 5.39 36.65
C GLN A 519 14.35 5.98 35.36
N TYR A 520 15.15 6.71 34.60
CA TYR A 520 14.85 7.08 33.23
C TYR A 520 15.27 5.95 32.29
N THR A 521 14.43 5.63 31.31
CA THR A 521 14.76 4.69 30.24
C THR A 521 15.89 5.21 29.36
N ASP A 522 16.74 4.29 28.89
CA ASP A 522 17.83 4.59 27.96
C ASP A 522 17.35 4.75 26.50
N SER A 523 18.30 4.86 25.56
CA SER A 523 18.03 4.99 24.12
C SER A 523 17.27 3.80 23.51
N ASN A 524 17.21 2.67 24.23
CA ASN A 524 16.50 1.46 23.82
C ASN A 524 15.20 1.26 24.60
N GLY A 525 14.78 2.25 25.40
CA GLY A 525 13.53 2.18 26.18
C GLY A 525 13.66 1.32 27.43
N ASN A 526 14.88 1.05 27.91
CA ASN A 526 15.11 0.18 29.05
C ASN A 526 15.48 0.95 30.31
N ALA A 527 14.87 0.59 31.44
CA ALA A 527 15.20 1.05 32.78
C ALA A 527 15.29 -0.16 33.71
N ALA A 528 16.17 -0.17 34.71
CA ALA A 528 16.35 -1.35 35.55
C ALA A 528 16.57 -1.06 37.03
N VAL A 529 16.18 -2.03 37.85
CA VAL A 529 16.49 -2.07 39.28
C VAL A 529 17.11 -3.40 39.67
N GLU A 530 18.01 -3.35 40.64
CA GLU A 530 18.50 -4.52 41.36
C GLU A 530 17.62 -4.75 42.59
N VAL A 531 17.06 -5.95 42.71
CA VAL A 531 16.25 -6.39 43.84
C VAL A 531 17.04 -7.42 44.64
N LEU A 532 17.14 -7.20 45.96
CA LEU A 532 17.80 -8.09 46.90
C LEU A 532 16.77 -8.87 47.71
N ASN A 533 17.01 -10.16 47.87
CA ASN A 533 16.32 -10.98 48.86
C ASN A 533 17.16 -12.21 49.20
N SER A 534 17.34 -12.46 50.49
CA SER A 534 18.07 -13.62 51.03
C SER A 534 17.15 -14.81 51.34
N ASP A 535 15.84 -14.58 51.42
CA ASP A 535 14.85 -15.64 51.63
C ASP A 535 14.40 -16.26 50.30
N PRO A 536 14.17 -17.59 50.24
CA PRO A 536 13.72 -18.30 49.03
C PRO A 536 12.22 -18.10 48.79
N GLU A 537 11.80 -16.84 48.63
CA GLU A 537 10.41 -16.46 48.38
C GLU A 537 10.22 -15.63 47.11
N LYS A 538 8.96 -15.33 46.79
CA LYS A 538 8.58 -14.50 45.65
C LYS A 538 8.38 -13.06 46.08
N ILE A 539 9.09 -12.16 45.43
CA ILE A 539 9.00 -10.72 45.63
C ILE A 539 8.28 -10.11 44.42
N ASN A 540 7.14 -9.46 44.65
CA ASN A 540 6.45 -8.74 43.59
C ASN A 540 7.12 -7.39 43.34
N VAL A 541 7.38 -7.10 42.06
CA VAL A 541 7.91 -5.81 41.59
C VAL A 541 6.89 -5.21 40.63
N ILE A 542 6.44 -4.00 40.94
CA ILE A 542 5.53 -3.22 40.11
C ILE A 542 6.31 -2.06 39.51
N ALA A 543 6.31 -1.94 38.19
CA ALA A 543 6.79 -0.77 37.47
C ALA A 543 5.61 0.14 37.11
N ASP A 544 5.74 1.42 37.46
CA ASP A 544 4.87 2.52 37.05
C ASP A 544 5.57 3.34 35.97
N PHE A 545 5.08 3.19 34.74
CA PHE A 545 5.42 4.03 33.59
C PHE A 545 4.69 5.36 33.79
N ASP A 546 5.33 6.24 34.54
CA ASP A 546 4.71 7.37 35.21
C ASP A 546 4.05 8.39 34.26
N PRO A 547 4.61 8.70 33.08
CA PRO A 547 4.00 9.66 32.16
C PRO A 547 2.58 9.27 31.75
N GLU A 548 2.32 7.99 31.48
CA GLU A 548 1.00 7.47 31.14
C GLU A 548 0.25 6.90 32.35
N GLY A 549 0.97 6.63 33.45
CA GLY A 549 0.48 5.93 34.62
C GLY A 549 0.09 4.48 34.30
N LEU A 550 0.83 3.82 33.43
CA LEU A 550 0.65 2.40 33.09
C LEU A 550 1.44 1.54 34.07
N LEU A 551 0.83 0.45 34.52
CA LEU A 551 1.44 -0.45 35.50
C LEU A 551 1.77 -1.79 34.85
N ARG A 552 2.95 -2.33 35.19
CA ARG A 552 3.34 -3.72 34.94
C ARG A 552 3.82 -4.33 36.23
N SER A 553 3.63 -5.64 36.41
CA SER A 553 4.07 -6.35 37.61
C SER A 553 4.69 -7.68 37.27
N ILE A 554 5.72 -8.09 38.01
CA ILE A 554 6.35 -9.39 37.89
C ILE A 554 6.72 -9.94 39.26
N ASP A 555 6.51 -11.24 39.46
CA ASP A 555 6.98 -11.95 40.66
C ASP A 555 8.40 -12.46 40.43
N VAL A 556 9.36 -11.95 41.21
CA VAL A 556 10.75 -12.39 41.22
C VAL A 556 10.89 -13.54 42.22
N ASP A 557 11.20 -14.73 41.73
CA ASP A 557 11.37 -15.93 42.57
C ASP A 557 12.85 -16.12 42.97
N PHE A 558 13.14 -15.94 44.25
CA PHE A 558 14.48 -16.15 44.82
C PHE A 558 14.70 -17.60 45.28
N GLY A 559 13.65 -18.43 45.32
CA GLY A 559 13.76 -19.86 45.60
C GLY A 559 14.27 -20.70 44.42
N VAL A 560 14.42 -20.08 43.24
CA VAL A 560 14.96 -20.72 42.04
C VAL A 560 16.03 -19.83 41.38
N ALA A 561 16.93 -20.47 40.62
CA ALA A 561 17.84 -19.74 39.76
C ALA A 561 17.05 -18.92 38.73
N ALA A 562 17.41 -17.66 38.53
CA ALA A 562 16.78 -16.88 37.48
C ALA A 562 17.08 -17.49 36.11
N PRO A 563 16.07 -17.68 35.25
CA PRO A 563 16.32 -17.98 33.85
C PRO A 563 17.10 -16.81 33.24
N VAL A 564 17.93 -17.09 32.23
CA VAL A 564 18.43 -16.05 31.34
C VAL A 564 17.35 -15.84 30.28
N PRO A 565 16.55 -14.77 30.36
CA PRO A 565 15.51 -14.52 29.37
C PRO A 565 16.16 -14.06 28.04
N PRO A 566 15.42 -14.15 26.93
CA PRO A 566 15.85 -13.52 25.68
C PRO A 566 16.12 -12.03 25.88
N THR A 567 17.06 -11.48 25.11
CA THR A 567 17.29 -10.04 25.03
C THR A 567 15.99 -9.35 24.59
N PRO A 568 15.61 -8.19 25.17
CA PRO A 568 14.49 -7.40 24.69
C PRO A 568 14.67 -7.12 23.19
N PRO A 569 13.58 -6.99 22.41
CA PRO A 569 13.73 -6.54 21.04
C PRO A 569 14.47 -5.21 21.01
N LEU A 570 15.38 -5.08 20.05
CA LEU A 570 15.93 -3.76 19.73
C LEU A 570 14.80 -2.89 19.19
N PRO A 571 14.85 -1.56 19.40
CA PRO A 571 13.87 -0.64 18.83
C PRO A 571 13.65 -0.91 17.34
N GLY A 572 12.39 -0.93 16.90
CA GLY A 572 11.99 -1.20 15.52
C GLY A 572 11.89 -2.68 15.13
N LYS A 573 11.82 -3.62 16.09
CA LYS A 573 11.56 -5.04 15.82
C LYS A 573 10.42 -5.58 16.68
N SER A 574 9.47 -6.26 16.05
CA SER A 574 8.48 -7.08 16.75
C SER A 574 9.18 -8.13 17.65
N PRO A 575 8.71 -8.36 18.89
CA PRO A 575 9.27 -9.40 19.74
C PRO A 575 9.11 -10.79 19.09
N THR A 576 10.22 -11.47 18.85
CA THR A 576 10.20 -12.87 18.40
C THR A 576 9.55 -13.74 19.49
N PRO A 577 8.48 -14.49 19.22
CA PRO A 577 7.89 -15.36 20.22
C PRO A 577 8.91 -16.42 20.63
N THR A 578 9.38 -16.38 21.88
CA THR A 578 10.26 -17.41 22.42
C THR A 578 9.38 -18.50 23.03
N ASP A 579 9.28 -19.64 22.34
CA ASP A 579 8.65 -20.85 22.86
C ASP A 579 9.41 -21.32 24.12
N ALA A 580 8.77 -21.21 25.28
CA ALA A 580 9.23 -21.91 26.48
C ALA A 580 8.95 -23.41 26.30
N SER A 581 10.01 -24.21 26.21
CA SER A 581 9.96 -25.65 25.93
C SER A 581 9.32 -26.46 27.07
N THR A 582 8.59 -27.51 26.70
CA THR A 582 8.52 -28.74 27.49
C THR A 582 8.92 -29.86 26.54
N GLU A 583 10.11 -30.42 26.77
CA GLU A 583 10.74 -31.44 25.93
C GLU A 583 10.02 -32.79 26.06
N ALA A 584 9.86 -33.50 24.94
CA ALA A 584 9.50 -34.91 24.87
C ALA A 584 10.52 -35.63 23.95
N PRO A 585 10.83 -36.92 24.19
CA PRO A 585 12.10 -37.55 23.83
C PRO A 585 12.27 -37.84 22.33
N PRO A 586 13.51 -38.09 21.86
CA PRO A 586 13.86 -38.04 20.45
C PRO A 586 13.44 -39.32 19.70
N VAL A 587 13.00 -39.16 18.45
CA VAL A 587 12.89 -40.26 17.48
C VAL A 587 13.49 -39.82 16.15
N GLN A 588 14.26 -40.74 15.59
CA GLN A 588 15.12 -40.68 14.42
C GLN A 588 14.44 -40.27 13.11
N ALA A 589 15.28 -39.79 12.18
CA ALA A 589 14.95 -39.37 10.83
C ALA A 589 14.49 -40.51 9.89
N ALA A 590 13.53 -40.19 9.00
CA ALA A 590 13.53 -40.53 7.57
C ALA A 590 12.23 -40.06 6.87
N GLY A 591 12.36 -39.42 5.70
CA GLY A 591 11.50 -39.68 4.54
C GLY A 591 10.21 -38.86 4.30
N ASP A 592 10.27 -38.10 3.20
CA ASP A 592 9.21 -37.79 2.23
C ASP A 592 8.10 -36.74 2.47
N SER A 593 8.11 -35.81 1.51
CA SER A 593 7.19 -34.73 1.18
C SER A 593 5.73 -35.15 0.99
N LYS A 594 4.83 -34.61 1.83
CA LYS A 594 3.38 -34.52 1.56
C LYS A 594 2.76 -33.21 2.03
N LYS A 595 1.89 -32.67 1.17
CA LYS A 595 1.06 -31.45 1.27
C LYS A 595 0.65 -31.06 2.70
N LYS A 596 0.97 -29.83 3.12
CA LYS A 596 0.52 -29.21 4.38
C LYS A 596 -1.00 -28.96 4.34
N THR A 597 -1.77 -29.82 5.00
CA THR A 597 -3.17 -29.57 5.32
C THR A 597 -3.24 -28.55 6.47
N ILE A 598 -3.85 -27.38 6.23
CA ILE A 598 -4.09 -26.35 7.25
C ILE A 598 -4.95 -26.94 8.38
N LYS A 599 -4.37 -27.14 9.57
CA LYS A 599 -5.10 -27.58 10.78
C LYS A 599 -5.95 -26.43 11.31
N VAL A 600 -7.21 -26.34 10.88
CA VAL A 600 -8.17 -25.37 11.43
C VAL A 600 -8.42 -25.67 12.92
N LYS A 601 -8.00 -24.75 13.80
CA LYS A 601 -8.18 -24.85 15.26
C LYS A 601 -9.65 -24.64 15.64
N ALA A 602 -10.12 -25.36 16.64
CA ALA A 602 -11.44 -25.18 17.23
C ALA A 602 -11.52 -23.85 18.01
N SER A 603 -12.63 -23.11 17.88
CA SER A 603 -12.84 -21.85 18.62
C SER A 603 -14.21 -21.82 19.30
N ILE A 604 -14.31 -21.16 20.46
CA ILE A 604 -15.59 -20.95 21.16
C ILE A 604 -16.21 -19.67 20.59
N ARG A 605 -17.30 -19.79 19.84
CA ARG A 605 -17.99 -18.63 19.23
C ARG A 605 -18.83 -17.87 20.23
N THR A 606 -19.54 -18.58 21.10
CA THR A 606 -20.40 -17.96 22.13
C THR A 606 -20.43 -18.80 23.39
N ALA A 607 -20.51 -18.13 24.53
CA ALA A 607 -20.58 -18.73 25.86
C ALA A 607 -21.36 -17.78 26.80
N LYS A 608 -22.59 -18.14 27.17
CA LYS A 608 -23.39 -17.30 28.09
C LYS A 608 -24.26 -18.11 29.04
N LEU A 609 -24.49 -17.54 30.22
CA LEU A 609 -25.45 -18.08 31.19
C LEU A 609 -26.85 -17.54 30.88
N VAL A 610 -27.83 -18.42 30.81
CA VAL A 610 -29.23 -18.08 30.52
C VAL A 610 -30.13 -18.68 31.60
N LYS A 611 -31.03 -17.87 32.15
CA LYS A 611 -32.08 -18.33 33.06
C LYS A 611 -33.35 -18.63 32.27
N ARG A 612 -33.91 -19.83 32.42
CA ARG A 612 -35.20 -20.21 31.80
C ARG A 612 -35.96 -21.15 32.73
N GLY A 613 -37.21 -20.83 33.04
CA GLY A 613 -38.06 -21.66 33.91
C GLY A 613 -37.45 -21.95 35.27
N GLY A 614 -36.86 -20.93 35.92
CA GLY A 614 -36.21 -21.07 37.23
C GLY A 614 -34.92 -21.90 37.24
N LYS A 615 -34.40 -22.35 36.08
CA LYS A 615 -33.14 -23.10 35.93
C LYS A 615 -32.09 -22.23 35.21
N VAL A 616 -30.82 -22.49 35.48
CA VAL A 616 -29.69 -21.80 34.83
C VAL A 616 -29.00 -22.76 33.86
N TYR A 617 -28.72 -22.27 32.65
CA TYR A 617 -28.05 -23.02 31.60
C TYR A 617 -26.81 -22.26 31.12
N LEU A 618 -25.70 -22.97 30.93
CA LEU A 618 -24.57 -22.51 30.16
C LEU A 618 -24.81 -22.85 28.69
N VAL A 619 -25.00 -21.84 27.86
CA VAL A 619 -25.24 -21.97 26.42
C VAL A 619 -23.93 -21.70 25.70
N VAL A 620 -23.44 -22.69 24.96
CA VAL A 620 -22.14 -22.62 24.27
C VAL A 620 -22.29 -23.02 22.81
N ARG A 621 -21.59 -22.32 21.91
CA ARG A 621 -21.35 -22.75 20.53
C ARG A 621 -19.86 -22.81 20.26
N VAL A 622 -19.38 -23.97 19.81
CA VAL A 622 -17.99 -24.20 19.41
C VAL A 622 -17.95 -24.37 17.90
N ASN A 623 -17.10 -23.62 17.21
CA ASN A 623 -16.84 -23.77 15.79
C ASN A 623 -15.62 -24.67 15.58
N TRP A 624 -15.76 -25.70 14.75
CA TRP A 624 -14.63 -26.53 14.34
C TRP A 624 -14.95 -27.14 12.97
N LYS A 625 -14.14 -26.82 11.96
CA LYS A 625 -14.17 -27.50 10.66
C LYS A 625 -13.43 -28.84 10.79
N GLY A 626 -14.11 -29.95 10.51
CA GLY A 626 -13.49 -31.30 10.46
C GLY A 626 -13.82 -32.26 11.60
N HIS A 627 -14.33 -31.80 12.76
CA HIS A 627 -14.69 -32.70 13.88
C HIS A 627 -16.13 -32.48 14.31
N ARG A 628 -16.89 -33.57 14.58
CA ARG A 628 -18.30 -33.53 15.01
C ARG A 628 -18.50 -33.12 16.48
N TYR A 629 -17.45 -33.21 17.29
CA TYR A 629 -17.51 -32.95 18.73
C TYR A 629 -16.24 -32.24 19.22
N ALA A 630 -16.37 -31.43 20.26
CA ALA A 630 -15.28 -30.80 20.99
C ALA A 630 -15.44 -31.05 22.50
N THR A 631 -14.33 -31.20 23.23
CA THR A 631 -14.35 -31.32 24.69
C THR A 631 -14.18 -29.94 25.31
N LEU A 632 -15.14 -29.55 26.12
CA LEU A 632 -15.21 -28.23 26.75
C LEU A 632 -15.03 -28.35 28.26
N ARG A 633 -14.21 -27.49 28.85
CA ARG A 633 -14.02 -27.35 30.30
C ARG A 633 -14.51 -25.98 30.74
N ALA A 634 -15.46 -25.94 31.66
CA ALA A 634 -16.02 -24.71 32.22
C ALA A 634 -15.79 -24.65 33.73
N LYS A 635 -15.08 -23.60 34.20
CA LYS A 635 -15.02 -23.23 35.62
C LYS A 635 -16.26 -22.40 35.95
N LEU A 636 -17.11 -22.91 36.84
CA LEU A 636 -18.36 -22.26 37.24
C LEU A 636 -18.14 -21.48 38.54
N LEU A 637 -18.46 -20.19 38.55
CA LEU A 637 -18.15 -19.26 39.64
C LEU A 637 -19.43 -18.66 40.25
N GLY A 638 -19.39 -18.39 41.56
CA GLY A 638 -20.47 -17.76 42.32
C GLY A 638 -20.43 -16.21 42.30
N SER A 639 -21.21 -15.56 43.16
CA SER A 639 -21.38 -14.09 43.23
C SER A 639 -20.16 -13.30 43.72
N ARG A 640 -19.05 -13.95 44.06
CA ARG A 640 -17.78 -13.31 44.47
C ARG A 640 -16.57 -13.89 43.74
N GLY A 641 -16.76 -14.41 42.53
CA GLY A 641 -15.70 -15.09 41.77
C GLY A 641 -15.23 -16.44 42.35
N ARG A 642 -15.67 -16.84 43.55
CA ARG A 642 -15.36 -18.13 44.17
C ARG A 642 -15.81 -19.28 43.25
N LYS A 643 -14.88 -20.19 42.97
CA LYS A 643 -15.14 -21.42 42.20
C LYS A 643 -16.15 -22.29 42.94
N LEU A 644 -17.26 -22.61 42.26
CA LEU A 644 -18.29 -23.53 42.75
C LEU A 644 -18.01 -24.96 42.27
N SER A 645 -17.67 -25.13 41.00
CA SER A 645 -17.34 -26.43 40.41
C SER A 645 -16.63 -26.27 39.06
N THR A 646 -16.09 -27.38 38.54
CA THR A 646 -15.61 -27.49 37.15
C THR A 646 -16.50 -28.48 36.41
N LEU A 647 -16.93 -28.13 35.21
CA LEU A 647 -17.70 -28.98 34.30
C LEU A 647 -16.85 -29.33 33.09
N THR A 648 -16.61 -30.61 32.81
CA THR A 648 -15.99 -31.06 31.55
C THR A 648 -17.04 -31.84 30.75
N LYS A 649 -17.33 -31.41 29.52
CA LYS A 649 -18.37 -32.05 28.69
C LYS A 649 -17.99 -32.05 27.20
N LYS A 650 -18.24 -33.18 26.54
CA LYS A 650 -18.18 -33.29 25.08
C LYS A 650 -19.43 -32.67 24.47
N VAL A 651 -19.27 -31.68 23.59
CA VAL A 651 -20.35 -30.91 22.95
C VAL A 651 -20.26 -31.04 21.43
N ARG A 652 -21.38 -31.00 20.72
CA ARG A 652 -21.39 -30.97 19.25
C ARG A 652 -20.85 -29.64 18.74
N THR A 653 -19.97 -29.68 17.75
CA THR A 653 -19.43 -28.50 17.07
C THR A 653 -20.46 -27.94 16.08
N ASN A 654 -20.28 -26.67 15.73
CA ASN A 654 -21.11 -25.87 14.82
C ASN A 654 -22.61 -25.79 15.22
N ARG A 655 -22.96 -26.23 16.44
CA ARG A 655 -24.31 -26.17 17.03
C ARG A 655 -24.30 -25.52 18.41
N THR A 656 -25.41 -24.91 18.78
CA THR A 656 -25.61 -24.35 20.13
C THR A 656 -26.03 -25.45 21.09
N VAL A 657 -25.27 -25.66 22.16
CA VAL A 657 -25.52 -26.68 23.19
C VAL A 657 -25.85 -26.00 24.52
N LYS A 658 -26.85 -26.53 25.25
CA LYS A 658 -27.28 -26.02 26.56
C LYS A 658 -26.89 -27.01 27.65
N LEU A 659 -26.07 -26.58 28.60
CA LEU A 659 -25.61 -27.38 29.74
C LEU A 659 -26.26 -26.84 31.02
N ARG A 660 -27.04 -27.65 31.72
CA ARG A 660 -27.67 -27.23 32.98
C ARG A 660 -26.61 -27.04 34.06
N VAL A 661 -26.66 -25.92 34.77
CA VAL A 661 -25.74 -25.60 35.88
C VAL A 661 -26.52 -25.20 37.14
N SER A 662 -25.83 -25.15 38.28
CA SER A 662 -26.43 -24.75 39.56
C SER A 662 -26.96 -23.31 39.50
N LYS A 663 -28.08 -23.04 40.20
CA LYS A 663 -28.67 -21.69 40.29
C LYS A 663 -27.75 -20.67 40.98
N LYS A 664 -26.75 -21.16 41.74
CA LYS A 664 -25.73 -20.34 42.41
C LYS A 664 -24.65 -19.80 41.47
N VAL A 665 -24.56 -20.33 40.24
CA VAL A 665 -23.58 -19.88 39.24
C VAL A 665 -23.95 -18.50 38.71
N LYS A 666 -23.02 -17.56 38.79
CA LYS A 666 -23.15 -16.18 38.28
C LYS A 666 -22.23 -15.90 37.10
N GLN A 667 -21.11 -16.63 37.00
CA GLN A 667 -20.15 -16.50 35.92
C GLN A 667 -19.62 -17.89 35.52
N ALA A 668 -19.23 -18.06 34.27
CA ALA A 668 -18.58 -19.27 33.77
C ALA A 668 -17.37 -18.88 32.91
N ARG A 669 -16.20 -19.43 33.21
CA ARG A 669 -15.00 -19.31 32.37
C ARG A 669 -14.82 -20.60 31.60
N ILE A 670 -14.71 -20.53 30.29
CA ILE A 670 -14.72 -21.71 29.42
C ILE A 670 -13.41 -21.81 28.64
N SER A 671 -12.88 -23.02 28.54
CA SER A 671 -11.80 -23.37 27.62
C SER A 671 -12.12 -24.65 26.85
N LEU A 672 -11.51 -24.81 25.68
CA LEU A 672 -11.46 -26.08 24.97
C LEU A 672 -10.33 -26.92 25.56
N VAL A 673 -10.60 -28.20 25.79
CA VAL A 673 -9.56 -29.16 26.15
C VAL A 673 -8.89 -29.57 24.85
N ARG A 674 -7.59 -29.26 24.72
CA ARG A 674 -6.77 -29.63 23.56
C ARG A 674 -6.64 -31.15 23.46
#